data_AF-A0A1V6B2D2-F1
#
_entry.id   AF-A0A1V6B2D2-F1
#
_cell.length_a   1.000
_cell.length_b   1.000
_cell.length_c   1.000
_cell.angle_alpha   90.00
_cell.angle_beta   90.00
_cell.angle_gamma   90.00
#
_symmetry.space_group_name_H-M   'P 1'
#
loop_
_entity.id
_entity.type
_entity.pdbx_description
1 polymer ?
#
loop_
_entity_poly.entity_id
_entity_poly.type
_entity_poly.pdbx_seq_one_letter_code
_entity_poly.pdbx_strand_id
1 'polypeptide(L)'
;MKIMRFDSATRTRAFVFAAVLIFSVSLLRADQAAAESPAEKHGRWLEEEVVYLIAPIEKEIFLKLKSDRERDLFIEAFWKQRDPTPGTDENEFKKEHYRRLSHVNRMFGRTTTKPGWMTDRGRMYIILGEPTDIQRYESKSDLFPAEVWFYQGKGDLGFPNGFSLVFFQEGGVGEYRLYSPLKDGPQALLAYDQGNPFDYSGAYLKLREIEPALASVSISFVPGEDSSGMGRPSLVSDMLVQNIEAYPEKIVDETYARKFFEYKDIVEVDYTANYIRSDSLVKVIKDASGVYFVHYAIEPERLSIEAGRGGFQANLKIFGSVRTPEGKNVFQFEKKISLAFDQDQIENINRRPYSIQDMFPLIPGEFKLSILLKNETSKEFTSLEQDLVIPGEDDRLQMTSLLLGYAAKKQEAEADKLRPFQFGSVQVQFPGNRTFTRNDTLIAVFQIHEIHGDFKEKGEVRYVIMRDEDEMLRLSRKAGDYADLPDCFEEIPLGKFPPGHYRLLLSLAMEGREIISQREDFILTYLETIPRSWIHSRILPDADDPVYSYFIGTQLFNVGKIEAARNALEKAFRKKPDSYEYAINLAKACLRLADDRKIEEVLKPFLSLRTPPEYDVLFLLGTACKNMGKWDQAVDYFNQAVTHYGVNPNLLNVLGTCYFQMGDHREALRAWEKSLEINANQPQIQKNVNVLKGKK
;
A
#
# COMPACT_ATOMS: atom_id res chain seq x y z
N MET A 1 -30.52 41.39 64.58
CA MET A 1 -29.50 40.43 65.06
C MET A 1 -29.21 39.46 63.92
N LYS A 2 -28.07 39.45 63.19
CA LYS A 2 -26.96 40.43 62.98
C LYS A 2 -26.86 40.57 61.43
N ILE A 3 -26.94 41.74 60.78
CA ILE A 3 -26.06 42.93 60.78
C ILE A 3 -24.76 42.71 59.95
N MET A 4 -24.76 43.22 58.70
CA MET A 4 -23.74 44.04 57.99
C MET A 4 -22.25 43.61 57.88
N ARG A 5 -21.39 44.15 56.98
CA ARG A 5 -21.47 44.72 55.60
C ARG A 5 -20.00 44.91 55.08
N PHE A 6 -19.82 44.97 53.76
CA PHE A 6 -18.79 45.70 52.97
C PHE A 6 -17.45 46.19 53.61
N ASP A 7 -16.33 45.63 53.11
CA ASP A 7 -15.32 46.32 52.26
C ASP A 7 -14.11 47.12 52.87
N SER A 8 -13.10 47.31 52.01
CA SER A 8 -12.01 48.32 52.01
C SER A 8 -10.58 48.03 52.58
N ALA A 9 -9.62 47.92 51.64
CA ALA A 9 -8.42 48.76 51.46
C ALA A 9 -7.05 48.59 52.24
N THR A 10 -6.01 48.31 51.43
CA THR A 10 -4.63 48.90 51.37
C THR A 10 -3.50 48.65 52.42
N ARG A 11 -2.38 48.07 51.90
CA ARG A 11 -0.93 48.45 52.01
C ARG A 11 -0.29 48.60 53.43
N THR A 12 0.98 48.21 53.69
CA THR A 12 2.22 48.68 53.00
C THR A 12 3.47 47.78 53.27
N ARG A 13 4.46 47.89 52.36
CA ARG A 13 5.80 47.27 52.24
C ARG A 13 6.68 47.12 53.51
N ALA A 14 7.64 46.17 53.42
CA ALA A 14 9.01 46.27 53.97
C ALA A 14 10.04 45.70 52.97
N PHE A 15 11.28 46.25 52.97
CA PHE A 15 12.42 45.96 52.07
C PHE A 15 13.70 46.60 52.67
N VAL A 16 14.96 46.25 52.36
CA VAL A 16 15.52 45.24 51.43
C VAL A 16 16.10 44.05 52.26
N PHE A 17 17.33 43.50 52.21
CA PHE A 17 18.61 43.67 51.46
C PHE A 17 19.24 42.29 51.21
N ALA A 18 20.21 42.16 50.28
CA ALA A 18 20.79 40.88 49.86
C ALA A 18 22.34 40.86 49.85
N ALA A 19 22.93 39.67 50.00
CA ALA A 19 24.30 39.33 49.64
C ALA A 19 24.42 37.82 49.37
N VAL A 20 25.44 37.38 48.62
CA VAL A 20 25.68 36.00 48.16
C VAL A 20 27.11 35.60 48.53
N LEU A 21 27.38 34.30 48.80
CA LEU A 21 28.54 33.51 48.30
C LEU A 21 28.62 32.10 48.95
N ILE A 22 28.75 31.09 48.09
CA ILE A 22 29.48 29.80 48.20
C ILE A 22 29.43 29.03 49.55
N PHE A 23 28.94 27.78 49.50
CA PHE A 23 29.63 26.65 50.16
C PHE A 23 29.50 25.34 49.37
N SER A 24 30.62 24.61 49.30
CA SER A 24 30.88 23.25 48.77
C SER A 24 29.73 22.42 48.14
N VAL A 25 29.93 22.00 46.88
CA VAL A 25 29.40 20.73 46.38
C VAL A 25 30.32 19.60 46.87
N SER A 26 29.75 18.61 47.57
CA SER A 26 30.44 17.37 47.96
C SER A 26 29.62 16.17 47.50
N LEU A 27 30.29 15.16 46.93
CA LEU A 27 29.61 14.07 46.22
C LEU A 27 28.79 13.17 47.16
N LEU A 28 27.59 12.84 46.71
CA LEU A 28 26.97 11.53 46.95
C LEU A 28 26.61 10.93 45.59
N ARG A 29 27.47 10.07 45.07
CA ARG A 29 27.16 9.23 43.90
C ARG A 29 26.13 8.18 44.32
N ALA A 30 24.95 8.26 43.75
CA ALA A 30 24.10 7.09 43.52
C ALA A 30 24.03 6.90 41.99
N ASP A 31 24.30 5.68 41.52
CA ASP A 31 24.18 5.38 40.09
C ASP A 31 22.71 5.29 39.68
N GLN A 32 22.13 6.45 39.36
CA GLN A 32 20.97 6.53 38.49
C GLN A 32 21.48 6.71 37.06
N ALA A 33 21.51 5.63 36.30
CA ALA A 33 21.49 5.73 34.85
C ALA A 33 20.21 6.51 34.48
N ALA A 34 20.36 7.70 33.89
CA ALA A 34 19.23 8.53 33.53
C ALA A 34 18.34 7.77 32.54
N ALA A 35 17.03 7.75 32.78
CA ALA A 35 16.09 7.15 31.86
C ALA A 35 16.11 7.94 30.55
N GLU A 36 16.55 7.29 29.48
CA GLU A 36 16.74 7.85 28.16
C GLU A 36 15.43 8.37 27.56
N SER A 37 15.48 9.51 26.88
CA SER A 37 14.28 10.09 26.26
C SER A 37 13.85 9.28 25.03
N PRO A 38 12.56 9.30 24.65
CA PRO A 38 12.08 8.61 23.44
C PRO A 38 12.81 9.03 22.17
N ALA A 39 13.19 10.30 22.05
CA ALA A 39 13.93 10.82 20.91
C ALA A 39 15.36 10.26 20.82
N GLU A 40 16.06 10.13 21.96
CA GLU A 40 17.38 9.49 22.02
C GLU A 40 17.30 8.00 21.68
N LYS A 41 16.30 7.28 22.25
CA LYS A 41 16.00 5.87 21.94
C LYS A 41 15.79 5.65 20.44
N HIS A 42 14.95 6.47 19.80
CA HIS A 42 14.65 6.36 18.36
C HIS A 42 15.84 6.75 17.48
N GLY A 43 16.64 7.73 17.92
CA GLY A 43 17.89 8.09 17.27
C GLY A 43 18.91 6.95 17.31
N ARG A 44 19.22 6.42 18.50
CA ARG A 44 20.16 5.29 18.65
C ARG A 44 19.73 4.07 17.85
N TRP A 45 18.44 3.72 17.90
CA TRP A 45 17.94 2.58 17.13
C TRP A 45 18.26 2.74 15.63
N LEU A 46 17.95 3.91 15.06
CA LEU A 46 18.12 4.21 13.64
C LEU A 46 19.59 4.37 13.20
N GLU A 47 20.42 4.98 14.04
CA GLU A 47 21.76 5.45 13.69
C GLU A 47 22.89 4.54 14.21
N GLU A 48 22.63 3.72 15.22
CA GLU A 48 23.59 2.75 15.77
C GLU A 48 23.10 1.29 15.66
N GLU A 49 21.86 1.00 16.07
CA GLU A 49 21.44 -0.40 16.27
C GLU A 49 21.12 -1.13 14.96
N VAL A 50 20.38 -0.52 14.03
CA VAL A 50 20.01 -1.13 12.75
C VAL A 50 20.69 -0.51 11.53
N VAL A 51 21.75 0.28 11.73
CA VAL A 51 22.44 1.07 10.68
C VAL A 51 22.97 0.24 9.49
N TYR A 52 23.26 -1.04 9.68
CA TYR A 52 23.67 -1.99 8.62
C TYR A 52 22.57 -2.98 8.21
N LEU A 53 21.32 -2.79 8.67
CA LEU A 53 20.16 -3.63 8.36
C LEU A 53 18.98 -2.86 7.75
N ILE A 54 18.93 -1.54 7.95
CA ILE A 54 17.82 -0.69 7.50
C ILE A 54 18.02 -0.19 6.07
N ALA A 55 17.06 -0.49 5.20
CA ALA A 55 17.06 -0.09 3.82
C ALA A 55 16.83 1.44 3.68
N PRO A 56 17.28 2.08 2.59
CA PRO A 56 17.13 3.52 2.38
C PRO A 56 15.69 4.02 2.50
N ILE A 57 14.71 3.28 1.98
CA ILE A 57 13.29 3.63 2.07
C ILE A 57 12.71 3.47 3.48
N GLU A 58 13.15 2.45 4.23
CA GLU A 58 12.73 2.24 5.63
C GLU A 58 13.20 3.42 6.48
N LYS A 59 14.45 3.86 6.28
CA LYS A 59 15.03 5.04 6.93
C LYS A 59 14.31 6.33 6.53
N GLU A 60 14.03 6.54 5.24
CA GLU A 60 13.30 7.71 4.76
C GLU A 60 11.88 7.78 5.36
N ILE A 61 11.20 6.63 5.47
CA ILE A 61 9.85 6.54 6.03
C ILE A 61 9.85 6.75 7.54
N PHE A 62 10.77 6.12 8.29
CA PHE A 62 10.89 6.31 9.73
C PHE A 62 11.11 7.79 10.11
N LEU A 63 11.93 8.51 9.34
CA LEU A 63 12.18 9.94 9.53
C LEU A 63 10.96 10.84 9.22
N LYS A 64 9.96 10.34 8.46
CA LYS A 64 8.69 11.04 8.21
C LYS A 64 7.64 10.82 9.30
N LEU A 65 7.87 9.89 10.24
CA LEU A 65 6.94 9.60 11.34
C LEU A 65 6.98 10.69 12.41
N LYS A 66 5.79 11.18 12.81
CA LYS A 66 5.65 12.41 13.60
C LYS A 66 5.59 12.14 15.10
N SER A 67 5.11 10.97 15.49
CA SER A 67 4.90 10.58 16.88
C SER A 67 5.73 9.37 17.28
N ASP A 68 6.05 9.30 18.56
CA ASP A 68 6.87 8.23 19.13
C ASP A 68 6.16 6.86 19.03
N ARG A 69 4.82 6.82 19.08
CA ARG A 69 4.02 5.61 18.85
C ARG A 69 4.13 5.10 17.41
N GLU A 70 4.09 5.98 16.41
CA GLU A 70 4.31 5.57 15.01
C GLU A 70 5.70 4.94 14.84
N ARG A 71 6.74 5.51 15.48
CA ARG A 71 8.11 4.98 15.42
C ARG A 71 8.25 3.62 16.11
N ASP A 72 7.71 3.46 17.32
CA ASP A 72 7.77 2.17 18.04
C ASP A 72 7.10 1.02 17.26
N LEU A 73 5.99 1.30 16.56
CA LEU A 73 5.32 0.32 15.68
C LEU A 73 6.07 0.04 14.39
N PHE A 74 6.78 1.04 13.84
CA PHE A 74 7.67 0.80 12.71
C PHE A 74 8.84 -0.10 13.10
N ILE A 75 9.38 0.05 14.33
CA ILE A 75 10.43 -0.82 14.88
C ILE A 75 9.89 -2.24 15.06
N GLU A 76 8.66 -2.41 15.54
CA GLU A 76 8.00 -3.73 15.63
C GLU A 76 7.84 -4.38 14.24
N ALA A 77 7.33 -3.63 13.27
CA ALA A 77 7.18 -4.08 11.88
C ALA A 77 8.52 -4.48 11.24
N PHE A 78 9.54 -3.64 11.41
CA PHE A 78 10.90 -3.86 10.89
C PHE A 78 11.49 -5.20 11.34
N TRP A 79 11.31 -5.56 12.62
CA TRP A 79 11.75 -6.85 13.13
C TRP A 79 10.86 -8.00 12.66
N LYS A 80 9.54 -7.81 12.60
CA LYS A 80 8.59 -8.83 12.16
C LYS A 80 8.79 -9.27 10.70
N GLN A 81 9.18 -8.35 9.82
CA GLN A 81 9.52 -8.65 8.42
C GLN A 81 10.90 -9.33 8.27
N ARG A 82 11.70 -9.37 9.34
CA ARG A 82 13.00 -10.07 9.43
C ARG A 82 12.92 -11.29 10.37
N ASP A 83 11.71 -11.80 10.64
CA ASP A 83 11.49 -12.95 11.51
C ASP A 83 11.52 -14.27 10.72
N PRO A 84 12.49 -15.17 10.98
CA PRO A 84 12.55 -16.47 10.31
C PRO A 84 11.48 -17.46 10.81
N THR A 85 10.88 -17.22 11.98
CA THR A 85 9.90 -18.11 12.60
C THR A 85 8.72 -17.33 13.21
N PRO A 86 7.86 -16.65 12.41
CA PRO A 86 6.80 -15.76 12.92
C PRO A 86 5.69 -16.39 13.79
N GLY A 87 5.80 -17.69 14.12
CA GLY A 87 4.95 -18.42 15.05
C GLY A 87 5.59 -18.72 16.41
N THR A 88 6.78 -18.18 16.72
CA THR A 88 7.40 -18.21 18.05
C THR A 88 7.24 -16.88 18.77
N ASP A 89 7.12 -16.91 20.11
CA ASP A 89 6.98 -15.70 20.94
C ASP A 89 8.24 -14.80 20.90
N GLU A 90 9.40 -15.35 20.55
CA GLU A 90 10.65 -14.62 20.34
C GLU A 90 11.09 -14.64 18.87
N ASN A 91 11.59 -13.50 18.40
CA ASN A 91 12.21 -13.30 17.10
C ASN A 91 13.71 -13.60 17.21
N GLU A 92 14.14 -14.78 16.78
CA GLU A 92 15.52 -15.25 16.95
C GLU A 92 16.55 -14.43 16.14
N PHE A 93 16.16 -13.86 14.98
CA PHE A 93 17.05 -12.99 14.19
C PHE A 93 17.39 -11.68 14.91
N LYS A 94 16.38 -11.02 15.50
CA LYS A 94 16.54 -9.81 16.33
C LYS A 94 17.46 -10.09 17.52
N LYS A 95 17.24 -11.20 18.21
CA LYS A 95 18.00 -11.65 19.38
C LYS A 95 19.47 -11.93 19.02
N GLU A 96 19.71 -12.61 17.91
CA GLU A 96 21.04 -12.84 17.35
C GLU A 96 21.73 -11.54 16.89
N HIS A 97 20.99 -10.61 16.28
CA HIS A 97 21.52 -9.29 15.91
C HIS A 97 22.01 -8.51 17.14
N TYR A 98 21.21 -8.41 18.21
CA TYR A 98 21.65 -7.76 19.45
C TYR A 98 22.80 -8.53 20.14
N ARG A 99 22.88 -9.87 20.00
CA ARG A 99 24.09 -10.64 20.41
C ARG A 99 25.31 -10.15 19.63
N ARG A 100 25.24 -10.05 18.29
CA ARG A 100 26.34 -9.56 17.44
C ARG A 100 26.74 -8.13 17.80
N LEU A 101 25.78 -7.21 17.92
CA LEU A 101 26.03 -5.81 18.27
C LEU A 101 26.75 -5.67 19.62
N SER A 102 26.35 -6.46 20.63
CA SER A 102 27.05 -6.48 21.93
C SER A 102 28.45 -7.13 21.84
N HIS A 103 28.62 -8.16 21.00
CA HIS A 103 29.90 -8.81 20.75
C HIS A 103 30.89 -7.84 20.11
N VAL A 104 30.54 -7.20 18.98
CA VAL A 104 31.47 -6.34 18.23
C VAL A 104 31.91 -5.13 19.03
N ASN A 105 30.99 -4.51 19.78
CA ASN A 105 31.32 -3.39 20.68
C ASN A 105 32.26 -3.82 21.82
N ARG A 106 32.07 -5.02 22.39
CA ARG A 106 32.95 -5.56 23.44
C ARG A 106 34.33 -5.98 22.92
N MET A 107 34.42 -6.47 21.68
CA MET A 107 35.66 -7.07 21.13
C MET A 107 36.48 -6.09 20.29
N PHE A 108 35.86 -5.43 19.30
CA PHE A 108 36.57 -4.58 18.34
C PHE A 108 36.65 -3.11 18.79
N GLY A 109 35.75 -2.65 19.67
CA GLY A 109 35.75 -1.29 20.21
C GLY A 109 36.82 -1.00 21.28
N ARG A 110 37.72 -1.93 21.56
CA ARG A 110 38.76 -1.80 22.62
C ARG A 110 40.05 -1.15 22.15
N THR A 111 40.33 -1.21 20.84
CA THR A 111 41.61 -0.76 20.23
C THR A 111 41.40 0.42 19.29
N THR A 112 40.24 1.08 19.38
CA THR A 112 39.76 2.12 18.46
C THR A 112 39.22 3.31 19.24
N THR A 113 39.18 4.49 18.61
CA THR A 113 38.53 5.69 19.18
C THR A 113 37.02 5.73 18.92
N LYS A 114 36.49 4.77 18.15
CA LYS A 114 35.07 4.59 17.82
C LYS A 114 34.51 3.33 18.49
N PRO A 115 33.17 3.23 18.72
CA PRO A 115 32.50 1.99 19.07
C PRO A 115 32.82 0.85 18.10
N GLY A 116 32.87 -0.38 18.61
CA GLY A 116 33.25 -1.55 17.81
C GLY A 116 32.33 -1.83 16.62
N TRP A 117 31.06 -1.41 16.69
CA TRP A 117 30.13 -1.51 15.57
C TRP A 117 30.56 -0.68 14.35
N MET A 118 31.19 0.49 14.55
CA MET A 118 31.68 1.36 13.45
C MET A 118 32.92 0.82 12.73
N THR A 119 33.54 -0.24 13.23
CA THR A 119 34.77 -0.83 12.65
C THR A 119 34.44 -1.77 11.50
N ASP A 120 35.34 -1.94 10.53
CA ASP A 120 35.09 -2.84 9.40
C ASP A 120 34.82 -4.29 9.82
N ARG A 121 35.56 -4.78 10.82
CA ARG A 121 35.31 -6.10 11.44
C ARG A 121 33.94 -6.16 12.11
N GLY A 122 33.53 -5.10 12.81
CA GLY A 122 32.22 -5.01 13.44
C GLY A 122 31.06 -5.01 12.44
N ARG A 123 31.19 -4.19 11.40
CA ARG A 123 30.27 -4.08 10.26
C ARG A 123 30.04 -5.43 9.57
N MET A 124 31.12 -6.12 9.20
CA MET A 124 31.02 -7.43 8.54
C MET A 124 30.50 -8.53 9.47
N TYR A 125 30.89 -8.52 10.76
CA TYR A 125 30.37 -9.47 11.76
C TYR A 125 28.88 -9.27 12.06
N ILE A 126 28.36 -8.03 12.04
CA ILE A 126 26.92 -7.75 12.17
C ILE A 126 26.15 -8.38 11.00
N ILE A 127 26.57 -8.09 9.76
CA ILE A 127 25.89 -8.55 8.53
C ILE A 127 25.97 -10.08 8.39
N LEU A 128 27.18 -10.64 8.32
CA LEU A 128 27.38 -12.06 8.03
C LEU A 128 27.22 -12.97 9.25
N GLY A 129 27.42 -12.43 10.45
CA GLY A 129 27.58 -13.20 11.67
C GLY A 129 29.02 -13.69 11.88
N GLU A 130 29.12 -14.63 12.81
CA GLU A 130 30.37 -15.25 13.23
C GLU A 130 31.02 -16.05 12.06
N PRO A 131 32.31 -15.82 11.73
CA PRO A 131 33.00 -16.58 10.70
C PRO A 131 33.24 -18.04 11.13
N THR A 132 33.40 -18.91 10.13
CA THR A 132 33.68 -20.35 10.30
C THR A 132 35.10 -20.60 10.83
N ASP A 133 36.06 -19.74 10.46
CA ASP A 133 37.44 -19.76 10.96
C ASP A 133 38.03 -18.33 10.98
N ILE A 134 39.00 -18.06 11.87
CA ILE A 134 39.76 -16.81 11.94
C ILE A 134 41.26 -17.12 12.09
N GLN A 135 42.01 -16.85 11.04
CA GLN A 135 43.46 -17.01 11.01
C GLN A 135 44.13 -15.65 11.28
N ARG A 136 45.15 -15.62 12.15
CA ARG A 136 45.82 -14.39 12.59
C ARG A 136 47.30 -14.39 12.24
N TYR A 137 47.77 -13.26 11.69
CA TYR A 137 49.12 -13.06 11.19
C TYR A 137 49.80 -11.90 11.94
N GLU A 138 49.84 -11.98 13.27
CA GLU A 138 50.32 -10.89 14.15
C GLU A 138 51.79 -11.02 14.59
N SER A 139 52.47 -12.13 14.23
CA SER A 139 53.76 -12.53 14.83
C SER A 139 54.96 -12.60 13.88
N LYS A 140 54.85 -12.05 12.66
CA LYS A 140 55.94 -11.99 11.67
C LYS A 140 56.36 -10.54 11.43
N SER A 141 57.67 -10.27 11.45
CA SER A 141 58.25 -8.94 11.19
C SER A 141 57.99 -8.40 9.78
N ASP A 142 57.74 -9.31 8.85
CA ASP A 142 57.75 -9.02 7.41
C ASP A 142 56.34 -8.74 6.87
N LEU A 143 55.32 -8.88 7.72
CA LEU A 143 53.91 -8.67 7.42
C LEU A 143 53.32 -7.58 8.32
N PHE A 144 52.33 -6.86 7.81
CA PHE A 144 51.45 -6.08 8.68
C PHE A 144 50.44 -7.00 9.37
N PRO A 145 50.02 -6.74 10.63
CA PRO A 145 49.06 -7.57 11.34
C PRO A 145 47.75 -7.71 10.56
N ALA A 146 47.40 -8.96 10.24
CA ALA A 146 46.22 -9.30 9.45
C ALA A 146 45.38 -10.42 10.09
N GLU A 147 44.07 -10.33 9.94
CA GLU A 147 43.12 -11.42 10.20
C GLU A 147 42.46 -11.86 8.89
N VAL A 148 42.40 -13.17 8.64
CA VAL A 148 41.64 -13.76 7.53
C VAL A 148 40.45 -14.50 8.14
N TRP A 149 39.25 -14.04 7.83
CA TRP A 149 37.98 -14.57 8.31
C TRP A 149 37.35 -15.41 7.20
N PHE A 150 37.20 -16.72 7.40
CA PHE A 150 36.58 -17.61 6.42
C PHE A 150 35.10 -17.83 6.72
N TYR A 151 34.27 -17.84 5.68
CA TYR A 151 32.83 -18.12 5.73
C TYR A 151 32.49 -19.27 4.78
N GLN A 152 31.68 -20.22 5.24
CA GLN A 152 31.17 -21.33 4.42
C GLN A 152 29.66 -21.52 4.62
N GLY A 153 28.99 -22.17 3.66
CA GLY A 153 27.60 -22.63 3.83
C GLY A 153 26.55 -21.53 3.70
N LYS A 154 26.86 -20.44 2.98
CA LYS A 154 25.94 -19.32 2.71
C LYS A 154 25.43 -19.29 1.26
N GLY A 155 25.48 -20.42 0.55
CA GLY A 155 25.08 -20.54 -0.86
C GLY A 155 23.63 -20.15 -1.12
N ASP A 156 22.71 -20.55 -0.23
CA ASP A 156 21.28 -20.24 -0.31
C ASP A 156 20.95 -18.73 -0.20
N LEU A 157 21.93 -17.93 0.22
CA LEU A 157 21.84 -16.46 0.33
C LEU A 157 22.39 -15.73 -0.91
N GLY A 158 22.77 -16.48 -1.96
CA GLY A 158 23.36 -15.93 -3.19
C GLY A 158 24.86 -15.64 -3.09
N PHE A 159 25.54 -16.09 -2.03
CA PHE A 159 27.00 -15.97 -1.87
C PHE A 159 27.75 -17.21 -2.40
N PRO A 160 29.06 -17.12 -2.66
CA PRO A 160 29.89 -18.30 -2.91
C PRO A 160 29.80 -19.32 -1.76
N ASN A 161 29.87 -20.62 -2.09
CA ASN A 161 29.76 -21.72 -1.12
C ASN A 161 30.80 -21.66 0.01
N GLY A 162 31.97 -21.06 -0.26
CA GLY A 162 32.90 -20.56 0.74
C GLY A 162 33.65 -19.34 0.21
N PHE A 163 34.01 -18.42 1.09
CA PHE A 163 34.79 -17.21 0.77
C PHE A 163 35.52 -16.68 2.01
N SER A 164 36.55 -15.88 1.80
CA SER A 164 37.31 -15.20 2.85
C SER A 164 37.05 -13.69 2.86
N LEU A 165 37.20 -13.04 4.01
CA LEU A 165 37.43 -11.60 4.12
C LEU A 165 38.77 -11.37 4.82
N VAL A 166 39.55 -10.40 4.36
CA VAL A 166 40.86 -10.07 4.94
C VAL A 166 40.77 -8.69 5.59
N PHE A 167 41.25 -8.58 6.82
CA PHE A 167 41.35 -7.32 7.55
C PHE A 167 42.79 -7.10 7.98
N PHE A 168 43.31 -5.87 7.92
CA PHE A 168 44.70 -5.58 8.33
C PHE A 168 44.89 -4.20 8.94
N GLN A 169 45.97 -4.05 9.71
CA GLN A 169 46.42 -2.77 10.26
C GLN A 169 47.41 -2.11 9.29
N GLU A 170 46.94 -1.12 8.52
CA GLU A 170 47.80 -0.33 7.63
C GLU A 170 48.91 0.39 8.41
N GLY A 171 50.17 0.20 8.03
CA GLY A 171 51.32 0.72 8.78
C GLY A 171 51.62 0.00 10.09
N GLY A 172 50.93 -1.10 10.40
CA GLY A 172 51.24 -1.99 11.52
C GLY A 172 50.69 -1.59 12.89
N VAL A 173 49.91 -0.50 12.98
CA VAL A 173 49.35 0.00 14.24
C VAL A 173 47.97 0.62 14.00
N GLY A 174 46.96 0.27 14.82
CA GLY A 174 45.70 0.99 14.90
C GLY A 174 44.46 0.13 14.62
N GLU A 175 43.53 0.67 13.82
CA GLU A 175 42.30 -0.02 13.45
C GLU A 175 42.55 -1.06 12.34
N TYR A 176 41.95 -2.24 12.49
CA TYR A 176 41.92 -3.26 11.44
C TYR A 176 40.86 -2.86 10.40
N ARG A 177 41.30 -2.43 9.21
CA ARG A 177 40.40 -2.10 8.09
C ARG A 177 40.20 -3.29 7.15
N LEU A 178 39.10 -3.29 6.40
CA LEU A 178 38.86 -4.26 5.34
C LEU A 178 39.89 -4.05 4.20
N TYR A 179 40.49 -5.14 3.75
CA TYR A 179 41.36 -5.19 2.58
C TYR A 179 40.51 -5.30 1.31
N SER A 180 40.93 -4.61 0.25
CA SER A 180 40.40 -4.78 -1.11
C SER A 180 41.53 -5.29 -2.00
N PRO A 181 41.44 -6.52 -2.55
CA PRO A 181 42.45 -7.03 -3.47
C PRO A 181 42.76 -6.04 -4.60
N LEU A 182 41.73 -5.39 -5.16
CA LEU A 182 41.88 -4.45 -6.28
C LEU A 182 42.55 -3.12 -5.90
N LYS A 183 42.26 -2.57 -4.72
CA LYS A 183 42.74 -1.24 -4.31
C LYS A 183 44.08 -1.29 -3.57
N ASP A 184 44.26 -2.30 -2.72
CA ASP A 184 45.41 -2.41 -1.82
C ASP A 184 46.53 -3.27 -2.44
N GLY A 185 46.15 -4.42 -3.00
CA GLY A 185 47.07 -5.42 -3.55
C GLY A 185 47.95 -6.13 -2.50
N PRO A 186 48.59 -7.26 -2.87
CA PRO A 186 49.38 -8.07 -1.93
C PRO A 186 50.49 -7.28 -1.22
N GLN A 187 51.01 -6.24 -1.87
CA GLN A 187 52.01 -5.32 -1.33
C GLN A 187 51.56 -4.62 -0.04
N ALA A 188 50.26 -4.34 0.14
CA ALA A 188 49.75 -3.68 1.33
C ALA A 188 49.77 -4.57 2.58
N LEU A 189 50.04 -5.87 2.44
CA LEU A 189 50.19 -6.81 3.56
C LEU A 189 51.66 -7.02 3.97
N LEU A 190 52.63 -6.48 3.21
CA LEU A 190 54.07 -6.61 3.46
C LEU A 190 54.61 -5.40 4.23
N ALA A 191 55.27 -5.63 5.37
CA ALA A 191 55.78 -4.56 6.23
C ALA A 191 57.02 -3.84 5.65
N TYR A 192 57.77 -4.50 4.77
CA TYR A 192 59.08 -4.04 4.28
C TYR A 192 59.26 -4.17 2.75
N ASP A 193 58.21 -3.97 1.94
CA ASP A 193 58.39 -3.95 0.49
C ASP A 193 58.96 -2.61 -0.02
N GLN A 194 60.22 -2.62 -0.48
CA GLN A 194 60.86 -1.51 -1.20
C GLN A 194 60.70 -1.60 -2.72
N GLY A 195 59.83 -2.48 -3.21
CA GLY A 195 59.57 -2.74 -4.62
C GLY A 195 58.76 -1.65 -5.33
N ASN A 196 58.42 -1.92 -6.58
CA ASN A 196 57.52 -1.08 -7.37
C ASN A 196 56.08 -1.25 -6.88
N PRO A 197 55.36 -0.19 -6.45
CA PRO A 197 53.96 -0.29 -5.98
C PRO A 197 52.96 -0.84 -7.02
N PHE A 198 53.35 -0.94 -8.29
CA PHE A 198 52.55 -1.51 -9.38
C PHE A 198 52.88 -2.98 -9.70
N ASP A 199 53.82 -3.62 -8.98
CA ASP A 199 54.22 -5.02 -9.18
C ASP A 199 53.48 -5.99 -8.23
N TYR A 200 52.16 -6.11 -8.45
CA TYR A 200 51.30 -7.07 -7.75
C TYR A 200 51.82 -8.51 -7.85
N SER A 201 52.43 -8.88 -8.98
CA SER A 201 52.93 -10.23 -9.25
C SER A 201 54.17 -10.55 -8.41
N GLY A 202 55.14 -9.63 -8.31
CA GLY A 202 56.29 -9.75 -7.41
C GLY A 202 55.90 -9.70 -5.93
N ALA A 203 54.97 -8.83 -5.56
CA ALA A 203 54.44 -8.75 -4.19
C ALA A 203 53.73 -10.05 -3.77
N TYR A 204 52.87 -10.61 -4.64
CA TYR A 204 52.22 -11.91 -4.43
C TYR A 204 53.23 -13.05 -4.22
N LEU A 205 54.31 -13.10 -5.02
CA LEU A 205 55.32 -14.14 -4.89
C LEU A 205 56.07 -14.05 -3.54
N LYS A 206 56.49 -12.85 -3.11
CA LYS A 206 57.08 -12.62 -1.77
C LYS A 206 56.11 -13.04 -0.67
N LEU A 207 54.85 -12.61 -0.75
CA LEU A 207 53.83 -12.95 0.23
C LEU A 207 53.61 -14.46 0.30
N ARG A 208 53.68 -15.18 -0.83
CA ARG A 208 53.55 -16.64 -0.91
C ARG A 208 54.77 -17.39 -0.37
N GLU A 209 55.95 -16.78 -0.36
CA GLU A 209 57.14 -17.33 0.31
C GLU A 209 57.07 -17.16 1.84
N ILE A 210 56.44 -16.09 2.33
CA ILE A 210 56.29 -15.78 3.76
C ILE A 210 55.08 -16.51 4.38
N GLU A 211 53.92 -16.43 3.73
CA GLU A 211 52.63 -17.02 4.14
C GLU A 211 51.78 -17.46 2.93
N PRO A 212 51.87 -18.73 2.48
CA PRO A 212 51.10 -19.23 1.35
C PRO A 212 49.58 -19.05 1.46
N ALA A 213 49.04 -19.11 2.68
CA ALA A 213 47.61 -18.99 2.97
C ALA A 213 47.10 -17.55 2.93
N LEU A 214 47.91 -16.58 3.39
CA LEU A 214 47.60 -15.15 3.25
C LEU A 214 47.77 -14.68 1.80
N ALA A 215 48.74 -15.26 1.08
CA ALA A 215 48.97 -14.96 -0.33
C ALA A 215 47.76 -15.31 -1.22
N SER A 216 47.16 -16.50 -1.07
CA SER A 216 46.03 -16.90 -1.92
C SER A 216 44.84 -15.95 -1.80
N VAL A 217 44.45 -15.57 -0.57
CA VAL A 217 43.35 -14.64 -0.30
C VAL A 217 43.65 -13.17 -0.65
N SER A 218 44.92 -12.83 -0.90
CA SER A 218 45.32 -11.47 -1.31
C SER A 218 44.91 -11.11 -2.75
N ILE A 219 44.57 -12.10 -3.58
CA ILE A 219 44.22 -11.95 -5.01
C ILE A 219 42.73 -12.18 -5.29
N SER A 220 42.13 -13.21 -4.69
CA SER A 220 40.67 -13.33 -4.60
C SER A 220 40.23 -13.93 -3.27
N PHE A 221 39.08 -13.44 -2.80
CA PHE A 221 38.32 -13.95 -1.67
C PHE A 221 37.59 -15.28 -1.96
N VAL A 222 37.47 -15.70 -3.23
CA VAL A 222 36.75 -16.92 -3.62
C VAL A 222 37.74 -18.05 -3.93
N PRO A 223 37.75 -19.16 -3.16
CA PRO A 223 38.64 -20.29 -3.43
C PRO A 223 38.40 -20.93 -4.80
N GLY A 224 39.46 -21.08 -5.58
CA GLY A 224 39.40 -21.70 -6.91
C GLY A 224 38.99 -20.76 -8.05
N GLU A 225 38.85 -19.45 -7.79
CA GLU A 225 38.71 -18.45 -8.87
C GLU A 225 40.08 -18.20 -9.53
N ASP A 226 40.25 -18.64 -10.78
CA ASP A 226 41.43 -18.30 -11.58
C ASP A 226 41.41 -16.81 -11.97
N SER A 227 42.14 -15.98 -11.21
CA SER A 227 42.43 -14.60 -11.60
C SER A 227 43.11 -14.58 -12.98
N SER A 228 42.60 -13.77 -13.91
CA SER A 228 42.89 -13.87 -15.35
C SER A 228 44.29 -13.42 -15.81
N GLY A 229 45.30 -13.47 -14.93
CA GLY A 229 46.72 -13.41 -15.27
C GLY A 229 47.63 -13.18 -14.04
N MET A 230 48.58 -14.09 -13.81
CA MET A 230 49.75 -13.98 -12.91
C MET A 230 49.62 -13.00 -11.73
N GLY A 231 48.77 -13.30 -10.74
CA GLY A 231 48.69 -12.54 -9.49
C GLY A 231 48.13 -11.12 -9.66
N ARG A 232 47.23 -10.90 -10.62
CA ARG A 232 46.43 -9.68 -10.70
C ARG A 232 45.11 -9.86 -9.94
N PRO A 233 44.72 -8.92 -9.05
CA PRO A 233 43.45 -8.99 -8.33
C PRO A 233 42.21 -9.08 -9.23
N SER A 234 41.16 -9.77 -8.75
CA SER A 234 39.86 -9.88 -9.44
C SER A 234 38.82 -8.90 -8.89
N LEU A 235 38.00 -8.34 -9.79
CA LEU A 235 36.81 -7.54 -9.44
C LEU A 235 35.77 -8.32 -8.62
N VAL A 236 35.77 -9.66 -8.70
CA VAL A 236 34.81 -10.52 -8.01
C VAL A 236 34.87 -10.35 -6.48
N SER A 237 36.04 -10.04 -5.92
CA SER A 237 36.18 -9.81 -4.48
C SER A 237 35.52 -8.52 -4.00
N ASP A 238 35.71 -7.41 -4.72
CA ASP A 238 35.02 -6.15 -4.41
C ASP A 238 33.51 -6.24 -4.72
N MET A 239 33.11 -6.97 -5.76
CA MET A 239 31.70 -7.28 -6.04
C MET A 239 31.07 -8.17 -4.96
N LEU A 240 31.84 -9.10 -4.38
CA LEU A 240 31.39 -9.92 -3.24
C LEU A 240 31.14 -9.04 -2.02
N VAL A 241 32.07 -8.13 -1.68
CA VAL A 241 31.89 -7.16 -0.58
C VAL A 241 30.65 -6.28 -0.81
N GLN A 242 30.46 -5.75 -2.02
CA GLN A 242 29.24 -4.98 -2.37
C GLN A 242 27.96 -5.83 -2.25
N ASN A 243 28.00 -7.11 -2.64
CA ASN A 243 26.86 -8.01 -2.49
C ASN A 243 26.56 -8.37 -1.02
N ILE A 244 27.59 -8.40 -0.16
CA ILE A 244 27.46 -8.57 1.29
C ILE A 244 26.84 -7.30 1.91
N GLU A 245 27.32 -6.12 1.54
CA GLU A 245 26.81 -4.84 2.04
C GLU A 245 25.34 -4.61 1.64
N ALA A 246 24.94 -5.00 0.42
CA ALA A 246 23.56 -4.91 -0.07
C ALA A 246 22.66 -6.11 0.32
N TYR A 247 23.17 -7.15 0.99
CA TYR A 247 22.38 -8.33 1.34
C TYR A 247 21.21 -8.04 2.31
N PRO A 248 21.36 -7.21 3.36
CA PRO A 248 20.26 -6.87 4.27
C PRO A 248 19.07 -6.15 3.60
N GLU A 249 19.31 -5.46 2.48
CA GLU A 249 18.26 -4.86 1.66
C GLU A 249 17.52 -5.92 0.81
N LYS A 250 18.26 -6.88 0.24
CA LYS A 250 17.72 -7.93 -0.65
C LYS A 250 16.79 -8.93 0.05
N ILE A 251 16.86 -9.06 1.37
CA ILE A 251 16.07 -10.04 2.14
C ILE A 251 14.71 -9.53 2.64
N VAL A 252 14.36 -8.26 2.38
CA VAL A 252 13.08 -7.67 2.84
C VAL A 252 12.36 -6.96 1.68
N ASP A 253 11.05 -7.23 1.56
CA ASP A 253 10.19 -6.52 0.61
C ASP A 253 9.86 -5.12 1.12
N GLU A 254 10.57 -4.12 0.59
CA GLU A 254 10.37 -2.68 0.84
C GLU A 254 8.90 -2.21 0.79
N THR A 255 8.02 -2.94 0.08
CA THR A 255 6.60 -2.60 -0.04
C THR A 255 5.93 -2.44 1.32
N TYR A 256 6.30 -3.25 2.32
CA TYR A 256 5.69 -3.17 3.66
C TYR A 256 5.86 -1.77 4.27
N ALA A 257 7.04 -1.17 4.16
CA ALA A 257 7.35 0.14 4.74
C ALA A 257 6.57 1.25 4.04
N ARG A 258 6.49 1.18 2.70
CA ARG A 258 5.70 2.11 1.87
C ARG A 258 4.22 2.05 2.25
N LYS A 259 3.67 0.84 2.44
CA LYS A 259 2.26 0.63 2.82
C LYS A 259 1.98 0.97 4.29
N PHE A 260 2.94 0.79 5.20
CA PHE A 260 2.86 1.34 6.57
C PHE A 260 2.61 2.85 6.51
N PHE A 261 3.43 3.61 5.77
CA PHE A 261 3.29 5.06 5.71
C PHE A 261 2.01 5.54 5.01
N GLU A 262 1.63 4.90 3.89
CA GLU A 262 0.46 5.27 3.10
C GLU A 262 -0.87 5.03 3.85
N TYR A 263 -0.94 3.96 4.65
CA TYR A 263 -2.18 3.51 5.27
C TYR A 263 -2.28 3.75 6.79
N LYS A 264 -1.25 4.28 7.46
CA LYS A 264 -1.22 4.54 8.93
C LYS A 264 -2.42 5.34 9.50
N ASP A 265 -3.06 6.17 8.68
CA ASP A 265 -4.20 7.02 9.09
C ASP A 265 -5.58 6.38 8.76
N ILE A 266 -5.59 5.17 8.18
CA ILE A 266 -6.77 4.41 7.70
C ILE A 266 -6.80 2.99 8.30
N VAL A 267 -5.62 2.39 8.48
CA VAL A 267 -5.39 1.15 9.21
C VAL A 267 -5.35 1.46 10.70
N GLU A 268 -6.05 0.67 11.51
CA GLU A 268 -6.01 0.85 12.96
C GLU A 268 -4.58 0.57 13.43
N VAL A 269 -4.12 1.36 14.41
CA VAL A 269 -2.70 1.51 14.74
C VAL A 269 -2.01 0.17 15.03
N ASP A 270 -2.73 -0.79 15.59
CA ASP A 270 -2.21 -2.10 16.01
C ASP A 270 -2.16 -3.14 14.85
N TYR A 271 -2.60 -2.77 13.65
CA TYR A 271 -2.55 -3.58 12.42
C TYR A 271 -1.38 -3.15 11.50
N THR A 272 -0.84 -1.93 11.64
CA THR A 272 0.09 -1.35 10.65
C THR A 272 1.39 -2.14 10.50
N ALA A 273 1.80 -2.87 11.54
CA ALA A 273 2.98 -3.75 11.52
C ALA A 273 2.78 -5.09 10.79
N ASN A 274 1.53 -5.46 10.46
CA ASN A 274 1.15 -6.79 9.99
C ASN A 274 0.78 -6.83 8.50
N TYR A 275 1.55 -6.11 7.66
CA TYR A 275 1.39 -6.23 6.21
C TYR A 275 1.80 -7.63 5.73
N ILE A 276 0.92 -8.27 4.96
CA ILE A 276 1.19 -9.48 4.18
C ILE A 276 1.07 -9.17 2.68
N ARG A 277 1.80 -9.90 1.83
CA ARG A 277 1.71 -9.70 0.39
C ARG A 277 0.40 -10.27 -0.16
N SER A 278 0.05 -9.86 -1.37
CA SER A 278 -1.06 -10.45 -2.12
C SER A 278 -0.79 -10.41 -3.62
N ASP A 279 -1.06 -11.51 -4.30
CA ASP A 279 -1.31 -11.46 -5.73
C ASP A 279 -2.64 -10.74 -6.00
N SER A 280 -2.73 -10.04 -7.13
CA SER A 280 -3.94 -9.29 -7.46
C SER A 280 -4.11 -9.08 -8.96
N LEU A 281 -5.37 -8.88 -9.36
CA LEU A 281 -5.74 -8.65 -10.75
C LEU A 281 -6.90 -7.67 -10.82
N VAL A 282 -6.83 -6.72 -11.75
CA VAL A 282 -7.93 -5.80 -12.05
C VAL A 282 -8.21 -5.83 -13.55
N LYS A 283 -9.49 -5.92 -13.90
CA LYS A 283 -9.96 -5.89 -15.30
C LYS A 283 -11.17 -4.99 -15.42
N VAL A 284 -11.23 -4.26 -16.54
CA VAL A 284 -12.37 -3.42 -16.92
C VAL A 284 -13.12 -4.18 -18.00
N ILE A 285 -14.39 -4.50 -17.73
CA ILE A 285 -15.27 -5.25 -18.65
C ILE A 285 -16.52 -4.40 -18.86
N LYS A 286 -17.01 -4.32 -20.10
CA LYS A 286 -18.28 -3.67 -20.44
C LYS A 286 -19.37 -4.73 -20.38
N ASP A 287 -20.38 -4.51 -19.56
CA ASP A 287 -21.56 -5.35 -19.51
C ASP A 287 -22.52 -5.04 -20.68
N ALA A 288 -23.44 -5.96 -20.99
CA ALA A 288 -24.46 -5.81 -22.03
C ALA A 288 -25.40 -4.60 -21.83
N SER A 289 -25.55 -4.10 -20.59
CA SER A 289 -26.23 -2.82 -20.30
C SER A 289 -25.47 -1.57 -20.74
N GLY A 290 -24.23 -1.72 -21.25
CA GLY A 290 -23.32 -0.64 -21.61
C GLY A 290 -22.50 -0.08 -20.44
N VAL A 291 -22.73 -0.55 -19.22
CA VAL A 291 -22.00 -0.10 -18.02
C VAL A 291 -20.63 -0.78 -17.95
N TYR A 292 -19.57 0.01 -17.74
CA TYR A 292 -18.25 -0.53 -17.41
C TYR A 292 -18.18 -0.92 -15.93
N PHE A 293 -17.73 -2.14 -15.68
CA PHE A 293 -17.44 -2.66 -14.35
C PHE A 293 -15.93 -2.85 -14.15
N VAL A 294 -15.46 -2.42 -12.99
CA VAL A 294 -14.12 -2.74 -12.49
C VAL A 294 -14.23 -4.03 -11.68
N HIS A 295 -13.70 -5.11 -12.24
CA HIS A 295 -13.56 -6.39 -11.57
C HIS A 295 -12.20 -6.44 -10.89
N TYR A 296 -12.16 -6.86 -9.63
CA TYR A 296 -10.91 -7.05 -8.91
C TYR A 296 -10.84 -8.42 -8.24
N ALA A 297 -9.64 -8.97 -8.22
CA ALA A 297 -9.25 -10.13 -7.44
C ALA A 297 -8.09 -9.73 -6.52
N ILE A 298 -8.15 -10.18 -5.27
CA ILE A 298 -7.04 -10.07 -4.32
C ILE A 298 -6.85 -11.41 -3.61
N GLU A 299 -5.63 -11.92 -3.66
CA GLU A 299 -5.24 -13.26 -3.22
C GLU A 299 -4.08 -13.10 -2.21
N PRO A 300 -4.38 -12.85 -0.92
CA PRO A 300 -3.36 -12.72 0.11
C PRO A 300 -2.49 -13.99 0.23
N GLU A 301 -1.21 -13.77 0.52
CA GLU A 301 -0.17 -14.80 0.69
C GLU A 301 -0.57 -15.90 1.70
N ARG A 302 -1.44 -15.59 2.66
CA ARG A 302 -2.17 -16.54 3.49
C ARG A 302 -3.54 -15.99 3.91
N LEU A 303 -4.51 -16.89 4.12
CA LEU A 303 -5.70 -16.60 4.91
C LEU A 303 -5.45 -17.10 6.34
N SER A 304 -5.16 -16.20 7.27
CA SER A 304 -5.01 -16.53 8.70
C SER A 304 -6.38 -16.62 9.38
N ILE A 305 -6.57 -17.65 10.20
CA ILE A 305 -7.85 -18.04 10.78
C ILE A 305 -7.62 -18.39 12.26
N GLU A 306 -8.49 -17.93 13.17
CA GLU A 306 -8.38 -18.23 14.61
C GLU A 306 -9.42 -19.26 15.06
N ALA A 307 -9.06 -20.06 16.07
CA ALA A 307 -9.96 -20.98 16.74
C ALA A 307 -10.87 -20.22 17.73
N GLY A 308 -12.18 -20.31 17.53
CA GLY A 308 -13.21 -19.74 18.41
C GLY A 308 -14.01 -20.81 19.16
N ARG A 309 -14.98 -20.38 19.98
CA ARG A 309 -15.84 -21.27 20.79
C ARG A 309 -16.83 -22.14 20.00
N GLY A 310 -16.77 -22.12 18.66
CA GLY A 310 -17.73 -22.81 17.78
C GLY A 310 -17.13 -23.24 16.44
N GLY A 311 -15.82 -23.45 16.37
CA GLY A 311 -15.08 -23.71 15.13
C GLY A 311 -14.05 -22.63 14.83
N PHE A 312 -13.52 -22.62 13.62
CA PHE A 312 -12.51 -21.66 13.17
C PHE A 312 -13.14 -20.50 12.42
N GLN A 313 -12.62 -19.28 12.57
CA GLN A 313 -13.22 -18.08 11.97
C GLN A 313 -12.18 -17.07 11.47
N ALA A 314 -12.55 -16.32 10.43
CA ALA A 314 -11.81 -15.17 9.95
C ALA A 314 -12.80 -14.05 9.55
N ASN A 315 -12.65 -12.86 10.13
CA ASN A 315 -13.45 -11.69 9.77
C ASN A 315 -12.61 -10.75 8.93
N LEU A 316 -12.95 -10.62 7.66
CA LEU A 316 -12.23 -9.82 6.68
C LEU A 316 -13.01 -8.55 6.34
N LYS A 317 -12.30 -7.44 6.20
CA LYS A 317 -12.89 -6.14 5.91
C LYS A 317 -12.17 -5.44 4.77
N ILE A 318 -12.91 -5.18 3.69
CA ILE A 318 -12.44 -4.53 2.48
C ILE A 318 -12.90 -3.07 2.48
N PHE A 319 -11.97 -2.16 2.26
CA PHE A 319 -12.23 -0.76 1.95
C PHE A 319 -11.74 -0.48 0.53
N GLY A 320 -12.62 -0.05 -0.36
CA GLY A 320 -12.25 0.41 -1.70
C GLY A 320 -12.40 1.91 -1.83
N SER A 321 -11.48 2.55 -2.54
CA SER A 321 -11.59 3.96 -2.93
C SER A 321 -11.08 4.19 -4.35
N VAL A 322 -11.79 5.03 -5.09
CA VAL A 322 -11.46 5.48 -6.45
C VAL A 322 -11.33 6.99 -6.42
N ARG A 323 -10.20 7.51 -6.90
CA ARG A 323 -9.91 8.94 -6.97
C ARG A 323 -9.51 9.35 -8.38
N THR A 324 -9.81 10.59 -8.78
CA THR A 324 -9.19 11.19 -9.98
C THR A 324 -7.69 11.44 -9.75
N PRO A 325 -6.89 11.70 -10.80
CA PRO A 325 -5.45 12.02 -10.66
C PRO A 325 -5.18 13.22 -9.74
N GLU A 326 -6.12 14.18 -9.64
CA GLU A 326 -6.05 15.32 -8.72
C GLU A 326 -6.44 14.98 -7.27
N GLY A 327 -6.61 13.69 -6.95
CA GLY A 327 -6.92 13.18 -5.61
C GLY A 327 -8.40 13.29 -5.20
N LYS A 328 -9.29 13.71 -6.11
CA LYS A 328 -10.72 13.90 -5.81
C LYS A 328 -11.43 12.55 -5.69
N ASN A 329 -12.07 12.26 -4.55
CA ASN A 329 -12.84 11.02 -4.37
C ASN A 329 -14.03 10.95 -5.35
N VAL A 330 -14.15 9.81 -6.04
CA VAL A 330 -15.20 9.52 -7.02
C VAL A 330 -16.16 8.46 -6.48
N PHE A 331 -15.60 7.35 -5.98
CA PHE A 331 -16.34 6.23 -5.41
C PHE A 331 -15.60 5.68 -4.19
N GLN A 332 -16.34 5.21 -3.19
CA GLN A 332 -15.81 4.53 -2.00
C GLN A 332 -16.79 3.45 -1.55
N PHE A 333 -16.28 2.34 -1.01
CA PHE A 333 -17.11 1.27 -0.46
C PHE A 333 -16.44 0.57 0.73
N GLU A 334 -17.26 0.07 1.66
CA GLU A 334 -16.88 -0.85 2.73
C GLU A 334 -17.63 -2.18 2.54
N LYS A 335 -16.92 -3.31 2.60
CA LYS A 335 -17.50 -4.66 2.55
C LYS A 335 -16.91 -5.52 3.67
N LYS A 336 -17.77 -6.17 4.45
CA LYS A 336 -17.38 -7.15 5.48
C LYS A 336 -17.67 -8.56 5.01
N ILE A 337 -16.73 -9.49 5.24
CA ILE A 337 -16.82 -10.92 4.92
C ILE A 337 -16.51 -11.68 6.20
N SER A 338 -17.48 -12.38 6.77
CA SER A 338 -17.25 -13.31 7.88
C SER A 338 -17.18 -14.73 7.33
N LEU A 339 -16.09 -15.42 7.62
CA LEU A 339 -15.85 -16.82 7.26
C LEU A 339 -15.86 -17.66 8.54
N ALA A 340 -16.49 -18.82 8.48
CA ALA A 340 -16.53 -19.81 9.56
C ALA A 340 -16.33 -21.20 8.97
N PHE A 341 -15.52 -22.02 9.62
CA PHE A 341 -15.08 -23.33 9.14
C PHE A 341 -15.10 -24.39 10.24
N ASP A 342 -15.39 -25.62 9.85
CA ASP A 342 -15.13 -26.82 10.66
C ASP A 342 -13.68 -27.32 10.48
N GLN A 343 -13.32 -28.38 11.22
CA GLN A 343 -11.97 -28.98 11.21
C GLN A 343 -11.58 -29.52 9.82
N ASP A 344 -12.50 -30.21 9.15
CA ASP A 344 -12.24 -30.88 7.86
C ASP A 344 -12.06 -29.85 6.73
N GLN A 345 -12.79 -28.74 6.80
CA GLN A 345 -12.63 -27.60 5.90
C GLN A 345 -11.27 -26.93 6.08
N ILE A 346 -10.80 -26.73 7.31
CA ILE A 346 -9.49 -26.12 7.60
C ILE A 346 -8.34 -26.93 6.99
N GLU A 347 -8.35 -28.26 7.12
CA GLU A 347 -7.30 -29.12 6.55
C GLU A 347 -7.26 -29.05 5.01
N ASN A 348 -8.41 -28.80 4.37
CA ASN A 348 -8.54 -28.64 2.92
C ASN A 348 -8.21 -27.22 2.41
N ILE A 349 -8.40 -26.19 3.23
CA ILE A 349 -8.22 -24.78 2.88
C ILE A 349 -6.80 -24.29 3.17
N ASN A 350 -6.16 -24.72 4.28
CA ASN A 350 -4.81 -24.31 4.68
C ASN A 350 -3.69 -24.64 3.67
N ARG A 351 -4.00 -25.37 2.59
CA ARG A 351 -3.08 -25.76 1.51
C ARG A 351 -3.44 -25.17 0.13
N ARG A 352 -4.35 -24.19 0.09
CA ARG A 352 -4.81 -23.53 -1.15
C ARG A 352 -4.72 -22.01 -1.02
N PRO A 353 -4.37 -21.28 -2.09
CA PRO A 353 -4.55 -19.82 -2.11
C PRO A 353 -6.01 -19.44 -1.89
N TYR A 354 -6.27 -18.26 -1.36
CA TYR A 354 -7.62 -17.74 -1.13
C TYR A 354 -7.84 -16.47 -1.94
N SER A 355 -8.71 -16.53 -2.95
CA SER A 355 -8.98 -15.43 -3.87
C SER A 355 -10.29 -14.75 -3.50
N ILE A 356 -10.26 -13.47 -3.12
CA ILE A 356 -11.49 -12.67 -3.00
C ILE A 356 -11.72 -11.97 -4.34
N GLN A 357 -12.86 -12.24 -4.96
CA GLN A 357 -13.24 -11.67 -6.25
C GLN A 357 -14.55 -10.89 -6.12
N ASP A 358 -14.57 -9.67 -6.65
CA ASP A 358 -15.72 -8.77 -6.55
C ASP A 358 -15.68 -7.74 -7.71
N MET A 359 -16.73 -6.92 -7.85
CA MET A 359 -16.82 -5.90 -8.89
C MET A 359 -17.65 -4.68 -8.45
N PHE A 360 -17.50 -3.56 -9.16
CA PHE A 360 -18.33 -2.37 -9.01
C PHE A 360 -18.40 -1.57 -10.33
N PRO A 361 -19.51 -0.86 -10.62
CA PRO A 361 -19.59 -0.01 -11.81
C PRO A 361 -18.71 1.23 -11.66
N LEU A 362 -18.11 1.71 -12.75
CA LEU A 362 -17.36 2.96 -12.74
C LEU A 362 -17.64 3.80 -14.00
N ILE A 363 -17.80 5.11 -13.80
CA ILE A 363 -17.95 6.09 -14.89
C ILE A 363 -16.70 6.19 -15.78
N PRO A 364 -16.84 6.59 -17.07
CA PRO A 364 -15.72 6.90 -17.94
C PRO A 364 -14.77 7.98 -17.39
N GLY A 365 -13.47 7.75 -17.57
CA GLY A 365 -12.38 8.64 -17.13
C GLY A 365 -11.12 7.89 -16.68
N GLU A 366 -10.13 8.66 -16.22
CA GLU A 366 -8.88 8.17 -15.62
C GLU A 366 -8.96 8.27 -14.09
N PHE A 367 -8.53 7.24 -13.37
CA PHE A 367 -8.63 7.16 -11.90
C PHE A 367 -7.50 6.32 -11.28
N LYS A 368 -7.09 6.62 -10.04
CA LYS A 368 -6.35 5.66 -9.20
C LYS A 368 -7.33 4.87 -8.34
N LEU A 369 -7.26 3.54 -8.41
CA LEU A 369 -7.89 2.60 -7.49
C LEU A 369 -6.96 2.30 -6.31
N SER A 370 -7.52 2.26 -5.11
CA SER A 370 -6.91 1.70 -3.90
C SER A 370 -7.93 0.78 -3.21
N ILE A 371 -7.53 -0.46 -2.92
CA ILE A 371 -8.32 -1.45 -2.17
C ILE A 371 -7.45 -1.96 -1.02
N LEU A 372 -7.97 -1.85 0.20
CA LEU A 372 -7.36 -2.28 1.44
C LEU A 372 -8.16 -3.46 2.01
N LEU A 373 -7.52 -4.62 2.16
CA LEU A 373 -8.07 -5.81 2.79
C LEU A 373 -7.45 -5.98 4.18
N LYS A 374 -8.26 -5.84 5.25
CA LYS A 374 -7.86 -6.14 6.63
C LYS A 374 -8.41 -7.51 7.05
N ASN A 375 -7.66 -8.22 7.87
CA ASN A 375 -8.16 -9.34 8.68
C ASN A 375 -8.42 -8.83 10.11
N GLU A 376 -9.68 -8.53 10.45
CA GLU A 376 -10.09 -8.06 11.77
C GLU A 376 -9.87 -9.12 12.86
N THR A 377 -9.68 -10.38 12.48
CA THR A 377 -9.22 -11.48 13.34
C THR A 377 -7.70 -11.36 13.57
N SER A 378 -6.86 -11.84 12.65
CA SER A 378 -5.39 -11.96 12.84
C SER A 378 -4.59 -10.64 12.91
N LYS A 379 -5.26 -9.49 12.77
CA LYS A 379 -4.68 -8.13 12.68
C LYS A 379 -3.77 -7.88 11.48
N GLU A 380 -3.74 -8.78 10.51
CA GLU A 380 -3.02 -8.60 9.24
C GLU A 380 -3.78 -7.69 8.26
N PHE A 381 -3.07 -7.12 7.30
CA PHE A 381 -3.68 -6.44 6.16
C PHE A 381 -2.84 -6.59 4.89
N THR A 382 -3.47 -6.34 3.75
CA THR A 382 -2.82 -6.24 2.45
C THR A 382 -3.55 -5.23 1.56
N SER A 383 -2.97 -4.85 0.42
CA SER A 383 -3.47 -3.75 -0.40
C SER A 383 -3.19 -3.94 -1.89
N LEU A 384 -4.18 -3.57 -2.71
CA LEU A 384 -4.11 -3.52 -4.17
C LEU A 384 -4.28 -2.05 -4.60
N GLU A 385 -3.39 -1.57 -5.49
CA GLU A 385 -3.54 -0.30 -6.19
C GLU A 385 -3.32 -0.49 -7.68
N GLN A 386 -4.08 0.26 -8.48
CA GLN A 386 -4.05 0.19 -9.94
C GLN A 386 -4.52 1.51 -10.53
N ASP A 387 -3.81 2.02 -11.54
CA ASP A 387 -4.33 3.11 -12.37
C ASP A 387 -5.32 2.55 -13.38
N LEU A 388 -6.51 3.15 -13.45
CA LEU A 388 -7.64 2.74 -14.27
C LEU A 388 -7.89 3.75 -15.38
N VAL A 389 -8.12 3.24 -16.59
CA VAL A 389 -8.71 3.99 -17.69
C VAL A 389 -10.04 3.31 -18.02
N ILE A 390 -11.15 4.00 -17.77
CA ILE A 390 -12.48 3.55 -18.18
C ILE A 390 -12.84 4.26 -19.49
N PRO A 391 -13.02 3.54 -20.61
CA PRO A 391 -13.22 4.17 -21.91
C PRO A 391 -14.46 5.06 -21.97
N GLY A 392 -14.39 6.11 -22.79
CA GLY A 392 -15.50 7.01 -23.06
C GLY A 392 -16.44 6.53 -24.16
N GLU A 393 -17.43 7.37 -24.44
CA GLU A 393 -18.17 7.36 -25.69
C GLU A 393 -17.25 7.94 -26.79
N ASP A 394 -16.53 7.07 -27.49
CA ASP A 394 -15.65 7.37 -28.64
C ASP A 394 -15.89 6.29 -29.71
N ASP A 395 -16.35 6.67 -30.90
CA ASP A 395 -16.75 5.79 -32.02
C ASP A 395 -15.55 5.04 -32.68
N ARG A 396 -14.42 4.94 -31.98
CA ARG A 396 -13.23 4.20 -32.41
C ARG A 396 -13.28 2.81 -31.82
N LEU A 397 -12.89 1.83 -32.64
CA LEU A 397 -12.61 0.46 -32.23
C LEU A 397 -11.82 0.43 -30.90
N GLN A 398 -12.29 -0.34 -29.94
CA GLN A 398 -11.72 -0.45 -28.59
C GLN A 398 -11.45 -1.91 -28.23
N MET A 399 -10.47 -2.16 -27.36
CA MET A 399 -10.17 -3.49 -26.82
C MET A 399 -9.93 -3.39 -25.30
N THR A 400 -10.58 -4.26 -24.51
CA THR A 400 -10.30 -4.35 -23.07
C THR A 400 -8.90 -4.91 -22.82
N SER A 401 -8.38 -4.76 -21.60
CA SER A 401 -7.15 -5.47 -21.24
C SER A 401 -7.39 -6.99 -21.19
N LEU A 402 -6.39 -7.75 -21.64
CA LEU A 402 -6.43 -9.20 -21.77
C LEU A 402 -6.50 -9.90 -20.40
N LEU A 403 -7.34 -10.92 -20.27
CA LEU A 403 -7.38 -11.85 -19.14
C LEU A 403 -6.81 -13.21 -19.55
N LEU A 404 -5.99 -13.81 -18.69
CA LEU A 404 -5.42 -15.14 -18.88
C LEU A 404 -6.00 -16.12 -17.85
N GLY A 405 -6.80 -17.08 -18.30
CA GLY A 405 -7.42 -18.12 -17.49
C GLY A 405 -6.88 -19.53 -17.76
N TYR A 406 -7.21 -20.48 -16.88
CA TYR A 406 -6.94 -21.92 -17.05
C TYR A 406 -8.23 -22.74 -17.25
N ALA A 407 -9.40 -22.16 -16.98
CA ALA A 407 -10.70 -22.79 -17.20
C ALA A 407 -11.80 -21.75 -17.45
N ALA A 408 -12.69 -22.03 -18.41
CA ALA A 408 -13.86 -21.23 -18.73
C ALA A 408 -15.11 -22.02 -18.34
N LYS A 409 -15.98 -21.43 -17.51
CA LYS A 409 -17.18 -22.10 -16.98
C LYS A 409 -18.44 -21.35 -17.40
N LYS A 410 -19.19 -21.96 -18.32
CA LYS A 410 -20.53 -21.49 -18.69
C LYS A 410 -21.48 -21.59 -17.51
N GLN A 411 -22.27 -20.54 -17.27
CA GLN A 411 -23.23 -20.44 -16.18
C GLN A 411 -24.63 -20.73 -16.69
N GLU A 412 -25.09 -21.97 -16.50
CA GLU A 412 -26.41 -22.44 -16.97
C GLU A 412 -27.55 -22.08 -15.99
N ALA A 413 -27.22 -21.70 -14.76
CA ALA A 413 -28.16 -21.30 -13.73
C ALA A 413 -27.90 -19.86 -13.27
N GLU A 414 -28.97 -19.08 -13.14
CA GLU A 414 -28.95 -17.64 -12.78
C GLU A 414 -28.14 -16.78 -13.76
N ALA A 415 -28.48 -16.87 -15.06
CA ALA A 415 -27.75 -16.22 -16.15
C ALA A 415 -27.80 -14.68 -16.12
N ASP A 416 -28.88 -14.08 -15.58
CA ASP A 416 -29.09 -12.63 -15.56
C ASP A 416 -28.27 -11.90 -14.47
N LYS A 417 -27.75 -12.64 -13.48
CA LYS A 417 -27.03 -12.09 -12.32
C LYS A 417 -25.55 -11.87 -12.62
N LEU A 418 -25.04 -10.68 -12.28
CA LEU A 418 -23.64 -10.34 -12.50
C LEU A 418 -22.68 -11.06 -11.54
N ARG A 419 -21.53 -11.48 -12.06
CA ARG A 419 -20.44 -12.12 -11.32
C ARG A 419 -19.07 -11.57 -11.72
N PRO A 420 -18.09 -11.54 -10.80
CA PRO A 420 -16.71 -11.20 -11.10
C PRO A 420 -16.09 -12.08 -12.20
N PHE A 421 -15.39 -11.44 -13.14
CA PHE A 421 -14.68 -12.10 -14.25
C PHE A 421 -15.57 -12.99 -15.13
N GLN A 422 -16.84 -12.58 -15.28
CA GLN A 422 -17.79 -13.12 -16.24
C GLN A 422 -17.78 -12.27 -17.52
N PHE A 423 -17.76 -12.95 -18.67
CA PHE A 423 -17.89 -12.41 -20.02
C PHE A 423 -19.09 -13.12 -20.65
N GLY A 424 -20.15 -12.39 -20.96
CA GLY A 424 -21.44 -12.95 -21.38
C GLY A 424 -21.96 -13.99 -20.39
N SER A 425 -22.07 -15.26 -20.82
CA SER A 425 -22.50 -16.40 -19.99
C SER A 425 -21.34 -17.22 -19.38
N VAL A 426 -20.09 -16.79 -19.53
CA VAL A 426 -18.89 -17.58 -19.21
C VAL A 426 -18.07 -16.89 -18.13
N GLN A 427 -17.86 -17.56 -17.00
CA GLN A 427 -16.96 -17.12 -15.93
C GLN A 427 -15.57 -17.71 -16.13
N VAL A 428 -14.53 -16.87 -16.13
CA VAL A 428 -13.14 -17.26 -16.33
C VAL A 428 -12.47 -17.52 -14.99
N GLN A 429 -11.80 -18.67 -14.84
CA GLN A 429 -10.96 -18.99 -13.69
C GLN A 429 -9.49 -18.82 -14.05
N PHE A 430 -8.74 -18.13 -13.21
CA PHE A 430 -7.34 -17.74 -13.40
C PHE A 430 -6.55 -17.89 -12.09
N PRO A 431 -5.22 -18.05 -12.14
CA PRO A 431 -4.36 -18.02 -10.95
C PRO A 431 -4.01 -16.57 -10.60
N GLY A 432 -4.03 -16.18 -9.31
CA GLY A 432 -3.65 -14.81 -8.91
C GLY A 432 -2.23 -14.46 -9.36
N ASN A 433 -1.28 -15.36 -9.07
CA ASN A 433 0.13 -15.28 -9.45
C ASN A 433 0.43 -15.58 -10.95
N ARG A 434 -0.61 -15.73 -11.78
CA ARG A 434 -0.49 -15.99 -13.23
C ARG A 434 0.39 -17.20 -13.60
N THR A 435 0.48 -18.17 -12.68
CA THR A 435 1.25 -19.41 -12.89
C THR A 435 0.35 -20.53 -13.41
N PHE A 436 0.79 -21.17 -14.49
CA PHE A 436 0.11 -22.26 -15.18
C PHE A 436 1.01 -23.50 -15.22
N THR A 437 0.42 -24.68 -15.41
CA THR A 437 1.18 -25.91 -15.64
C THR A 437 1.08 -26.37 -17.09
N ARG A 438 1.94 -27.29 -17.51
CA ARG A 438 1.93 -27.86 -18.87
C ARG A 438 0.67 -28.68 -19.18
N ASN A 439 -0.14 -29.00 -18.16
CA ASN A 439 -1.43 -29.66 -18.32
C ASN A 439 -2.59 -28.68 -18.56
N ASP A 440 -2.35 -27.36 -18.38
CA ASP A 440 -3.37 -26.33 -18.61
C ASP A 440 -3.53 -26.00 -20.10
N THR A 441 -4.74 -25.54 -20.44
CA THR A 441 -5.00 -24.77 -21.66
C THR A 441 -5.13 -23.31 -21.26
N LEU A 442 -4.28 -22.45 -21.82
CA LEU A 442 -4.32 -21.01 -21.58
C LEU A 442 -5.51 -20.43 -22.31
N ILE A 443 -6.42 -19.80 -21.59
CA ILE A 443 -7.61 -19.17 -22.15
C ILE A 443 -7.39 -17.67 -22.17
N ALA A 444 -7.23 -17.11 -23.36
CA ALA A 444 -7.06 -15.68 -23.59
C ALA A 444 -8.42 -15.03 -23.84
N VAL A 445 -8.86 -14.14 -22.93
CA VAL A 445 -10.21 -13.55 -22.94
C VAL A 445 -10.15 -12.02 -22.87
N PHE A 446 -10.91 -11.36 -23.72
CA PHE A 446 -11.04 -9.90 -23.79
C PHE A 446 -12.31 -9.54 -24.57
N GLN A 447 -12.62 -8.25 -24.68
CA GLN A 447 -13.74 -7.76 -25.50
C GLN A 447 -13.24 -6.80 -26.59
N ILE A 448 -13.89 -6.84 -27.75
CA ILE A 448 -13.73 -5.84 -28.81
C ILE A 448 -15.02 -4.99 -28.88
N HIS A 449 -14.90 -3.70 -28.64
CA HIS A 449 -16.01 -2.74 -28.64
C HIS A 449 -15.91 -1.76 -29.83
N GLU A 450 -17.03 -1.11 -30.14
CA GLU A 450 -17.12 -0.08 -31.19
C GLU A 450 -16.64 -0.59 -32.57
N ILE A 451 -17.14 -1.78 -32.94
CA ILE A 451 -16.84 -2.45 -34.21
C ILE A 451 -17.65 -1.79 -35.33
N HIS A 452 -16.99 -0.93 -36.11
CA HIS A 452 -17.60 -0.21 -37.24
C HIS A 452 -17.01 -0.64 -38.59
N GLY A 453 -17.85 -0.57 -39.64
CA GLY A 453 -17.48 -0.89 -41.01
C GLY A 453 -17.01 -2.33 -41.20
N ASP A 454 -16.13 -2.53 -42.19
CA ASP A 454 -15.67 -3.83 -42.65
C ASP A 454 -14.78 -4.60 -41.65
N PHE A 455 -14.55 -4.10 -40.43
CA PHE A 455 -13.62 -4.73 -39.48
C PHE A 455 -14.02 -6.19 -39.14
N LYS A 456 -15.32 -6.52 -39.14
CA LYS A 456 -15.75 -7.92 -38.95
C LYS A 456 -15.32 -8.86 -40.09
N GLU A 457 -15.12 -8.34 -41.30
CA GLU A 457 -14.73 -9.13 -42.49
C GLU A 457 -13.22 -9.10 -42.79
N LYS A 458 -12.59 -7.94 -42.57
CA LYS A 458 -11.19 -7.63 -42.92
C LYS A 458 -10.24 -7.47 -41.74
N GLY A 459 -10.79 -7.34 -40.53
CA GLY A 459 -10.04 -7.27 -39.29
C GLY A 459 -9.60 -8.66 -38.83
N GLU A 460 -8.43 -8.71 -38.20
CA GLU A 460 -7.84 -9.91 -37.63
C GLU A 460 -7.43 -9.69 -36.18
N VAL A 461 -7.51 -10.75 -35.39
CA VAL A 461 -7.01 -10.85 -34.02
C VAL A 461 -5.77 -11.72 -34.04
N ARG A 462 -4.64 -11.15 -33.64
CA ARG A 462 -3.32 -11.81 -33.61
C ARG A 462 -2.90 -12.11 -32.19
N TYR A 463 -2.34 -13.29 -31.98
CA TYR A 463 -1.75 -13.71 -30.71
C TYR A 463 -0.32 -14.16 -30.96
N VAL A 464 0.64 -13.60 -30.22
CA VAL A 464 2.05 -13.98 -30.28
C VAL A 464 2.53 -14.29 -28.87
N ILE A 465 2.92 -15.54 -28.61
CA ILE A 465 3.56 -15.93 -27.35
C ILE A 465 5.07 -15.84 -27.54
N MET A 466 5.68 -14.93 -26.80
CA MET A 466 7.13 -14.76 -26.71
C MET A 466 7.66 -15.45 -25.45
N ARG A 467 8.88 -15.97 -25.53
CA ARG A 467 9.72 -16.32 -24.37
C ARG A 467 11.03 -15.54 -24.51
N ASP A 468 11.35 -14.72 -23.52
CA ASP A 468 12.50 -13.81 -23.60
C ASP A 468 12.41 -12.93 -24.87
N GLU A 469 13.22 -13.19 -25.92
CA GLU A 469 13.07 -12.58 -27.26
C GLU A 469 12.60 -13.55 -28.36
N ASP A 470 12.45 -14.86 -28.07
CA ASP A 470 12.07 -15.89 -29.03
C ASP A 470 10.54 -15.98 -29.24
N GLU A 471 10.09 -16.09 -30.49
CA GLU A 471 8.68 -16.35 -30.82
C GLU A 471 8.36 -17.85 -30.72
N MET A 472 7.50 -18.20 -29.76
CA MET A 472 7.15 -19.59 -29.41
C MET A 472 5.79 -20.03 -30.00
N LEU A 473 4.92 -19.07 -30.33
CA LEU A 473 3.68 -19.29 -31.08
C LEU A 473 3.25 -17.97 -31.74
N ARG A 474 2.74 -18.06 -32.97
CA ARG A 474 1.93 -17.02 -33.62
C ARG A 474 0.65 -17.65 -34.16
N LEU A 475 -0.50 -17.04 -33.89
CA LEU A 475 -1.77 -17.38 -34.51
C LEU A 475 -2.52 -16.11 -34.93
N SER A 476 -3.45 -16.26 -35.88
CA SER A 476 -4.41 -15.21 -36.25
C SER A 476 -5.80 -15.81 -36.45
N ARG A 477 -6.83 -15.00 -36.19
CA ARG A 477 -8.27 -15.26 -36.39
C ARG A 477 -8.87 -14.05 -37.11
N LYS A 478 -9.91 -14.21 -37.90
CA LYS A 478 -10.68 -13.03 -38.35
C LYS A 478 -11.56 -12.55 -37.20
N ALA A 479 -11.80 -11.24 -37.11
CA ALA A 479 -12.74 -10.71 -36.13
C ALA A 479 -14.15 -11.30 -36.28
N GLY A 480 -14.56 -11.67 -37.50
CA GLY A 480 -15.83 -12.34 -37.78
C GLY A 480 -15.90 -13.83 -37.42
N ASP A 481 -14.79 -14.49 -37.07
CA ASP A 481 -14.79 -15.90 -36.65
C ASP A 481 -15.32 -16.05 -35.20
N TYR A 482 -15.30 -14.98 -34.40
CA TYR A 482 -15.87 -14.96 -33.05
C TYR A 482 -17.40 -14.83 -33.11
N ALA A 483 -18.09 -15.86 -32.63
CA ALA A 483 -19.55 -15.91 -32.61
C ALA A 483 -20.16 -14.95 -31.56
N ASP A 484 -19.57 -14.91 -30.36
CA ASP A 484 -20.12 -14.25 -29.17
C ASP A 484 -19.62 -12.80 -28.97
N LEU A 485 -19.31 -12.09 -30.06
CA LEU A 485 -18.88 -10.68 -30.01
C LEU A 485 -19.87 -9.81 -29.19
N PRO A 486 -19.39 -8.93 -28.30
CA PRO A 486 -18.02 -8.41 -28.22
C PRO A 486 -17.01 -9.34 -27.53
N ASP A 487 -17.45 -10.39 -26.83
CA ASP A 487 -16.57 -11.26 -26.05
C ASP A 487 -15.75 -12.19 -26.96
N CYS A 488 -14.43 -12.21 -26.77
CA CYS A 488 -13.48 -12.97 -27.57
C CYS A 488 -12.72 -13.97 -26.67
N PHE A 489 -12.74 -15.26 -27.05
CA PHE A 489 -12.06 -16.35 -26.35
C PHE A 489 -11.14 -17.10 -27.33
N GLU A 490 -9.92 -17.41 -26.92
CA GLU A 490 -8.99 -18.29 -27.65
C GLU A 490 -8.31 -19.25 -26.66
N GLU A 491 -8.22 -20.53 -27.05
CA GLU A 491 -7.67 -21.61 -26.22
C GLU A 491 -6.32 -22.10 -26.76
N ILE A 492 -5.27 -22.01 -25.94
CA ILE A 492 -3.90 -22.33 -26.33
C ILE A 492 -3.32 -23.41 -25.38
N PRO A 493 -3.30 -24.70 -25.79
CA PRO A 493 -2.76 -25.78 -24.97
C PRO A 493 -1.28 -25.61 -24.64
N LEU A 494 -0.92 -25.63 -23.35
CA LEU A 494 0.44 -25.31 -22.89
C LEU A 494 1.43 -26.49 -22.92
N GLY A 495 0.97 -27.72 -23.17
CA GLY A 495 1.78 -28.94 -23.07
C GLY A 495 3.06 -28.98 -23.93
N LYS A 496 3.09 -28.25 -25.06
CA LYS A 496 4.27 -28.16 -25.94
C LYS A 496 5.34 -27.16 -25.48
N PHE A 497 5.02 -26.27 -24.55
CA PHE A 497 5.93 -25.22 -24.10
C PHE A 497 6.81 -25.72 -22.93
N PRO A 498 8.12 -25.42 -22.90
CA PRO A 498 8.97 -25.71 -21.74
C PRO A 498 8.69 -24.74 -20.58
N PRO A 499 8.95 -25.12 -19.30
CA PRO A 499 8.84 -24.21 -18.17
C PRO A 499 9.67 -22.92 -18.33
N GLY A 500 9.16 -21.81 -17.84
CA GLY A 500 9.78 -20.48 -17.97
C GLY A 500 8.79 -19.32 -17.86
N HIS A 501 9.28 -18.11 -18.11
CA HIS A 501 8.46 -16.88 -18.18
C HIS A 501 8.05 -16.63 -19.64
N TYR A 502 6.81 -16.18 -19.83
CA TYR A 502 6.21 -15.97 -21.14
C TYR A 502 5.44 -14.66 -21.21
N ARG A 503 5.34 -14.09 -22.41
CA ARG A 503 4.54 -12.91 -22.70
C ARG A 503 3.59 -13.23 -23.85
N LEU A 504 2.29 -13.10 -23.62
CA LEU A 504 1.30 -13.11 -24.70
C LEU A 504 1.04 -11.67 -25.16
N LEU A 505 1.46 -11.36 -26.38
CA LEU A 505 1.07 -10.17 -27.12
C LEU A 505 -0.23 -10.47 -27.88
N LEU A 506 -1.24 -9.62 -27.69
CA LEU A 506 -2.51 -9.65 -28.40
C LEU A 506 -2.63 -8.38 -29.24
N SER A 507 -2.99 -8.46 -30.52
CA SER A 507 -3.28 -7.25 -31.30
C SER A 507 -4.41 -7.38 -32.31
N LEU A 508 -5.16 -6.29 -32.44
CA LEU A 508 -6.14 -6.08 -33.49
C LEU A 508 -5.44 -5.45 -34.69
N ALA A 509 -5.59 -6.07 -35.85
CA ALA A 509 -5.01 -5.57 -37.09
C ALA A 509 -6.07 -5.55 -38.21
N MET A 510 -5.80 -4.77 -39.26
CA MET A 510 -6.61 -4.71 -40.48
C MET A 510 -5.69 -4.49 -41.68
N GLU A 511 -5.91 -5.22 -42.77
CA GLU A 511 -5.09 -5.16 -43.99
C GLU A 511 -3.57 -5.25 -43.69
N GLY A 512 -3.20 -6.12 -42.75
CA GLY A 512 -1.82 -6.35 -42.31
C GLY A 512 -1.33 -5.41 -41.20
N ARG A 513 -1.94 -4.24 -41.01
CA ARG A 513 -1.47 -3.20 -40.06
C ARG A 513 -2.10 -3.36 -38.68
N GLU A 514 -1.29 -3.28 -37.64
CA GLU A 514 -1.76 -3.21 -36.25
C GLU A 514 -2.47 -1.89 -35.97
N ILE A 515 -3.56 -1.95 -35.20
CA ILE A 515 -4.37 -0.80 -34.77
C ILE A 515 -4.26 -0.61 -33.25
N ILE A 516 -4.43 -1.70 -32.48
CA ILE A 516 -4.39 -1.71 -31.01
C ILE A 516 -3.70 -3.00 -30.57
N SER A 517 -2.79 -2.91 -29.61
CA SER A 517 -2.19 -4.07 -28.93
C SER A 517 -2.35 -4.02 -27.41
N GLN A 518 -2.35 -5.21 -26.81
CA GLN A 518 -2.33 -5.48 -25.38
C GLN A 518 -1.27 -6.55 -25.11
N ARG A 519 -0.80 -6.65 -23.87
CA ARG A 519 0.14 -7.70 -23.45
C ARG A 519 -0.16 -8.17 -22.05
N GLU A 520 0.03 -9.46 -21.80
CA GLU A 520 0.06 -10.03 -20.45
C GLU A 520 1.19 -11.04 -20.30
N ASP A 521 1.86 -10.98 -19.15
CA ASP A 521 2.97 -11.87 -18.79
C ASP A 521 2.44 -12.99 -17.88
N PHE A 522 2.93 -14.22 -18.10
CA PHE A 522 2.55 -15.42 -17.35
C PHE A 522 3.75 -16.36 -17.11
N ILE A 523 3.60 -17.29 -16.17
CA ILE A 523 4.65 -18.24 -15.78
C ILE A 523 4.18 -19.65 -16.07
N LEU A 524 5.03 -20.47 -16.70
CA LEU A 524 4.81 -21.90 -16.87
C LEU A 524 5.73 -22.66 -15.91
N THR A 525 5.17 -23.27 -14.86
CA THR A 525 5.97 -23.96 -13.83
C THR A 525 6.46 -25.33 -14.29
N TYR A 526 7.49 -25.83 -13.60
CA TYR A 526 7.99 -27.21 -13.75
C TYR A 526 7.10 -28.25 -13.04
N LEU A 527 6.20 -27.82 -12.15
CA LEU A 527 5.24 -28.68 -11.46
C LEU A 527 4.12 -29.14 -12.42
N GLU A 528 3.74 -30.42 -12.35
CA GLU A 528 2.64 -30.95 -13.18
C GLU A 528 1.26 -30.42 -12.76
N THR A 529 1.10 -30.15 -11.45
CA THR A 529 -0.12 -29.64 -10.83
C THR A 529 0.20 -28.58 -9.78
N ILE A 530 -0.64 -27.57 -9.65
CA ILE A 530 -0.58 -26.56 -8.57
C ILE A 530 -1.94 -26.45 -7.87
N PRO A 531 -1.99 -26.10 -6.56
CA PRO A 531 -3.26 -25.87 -5.88
C PRO A 531 -4.01 -24.68 -6.51
N ARG A 532 -5.27 -24.89 -6.89
CA ARG A 532 -6.14 -23.82 -7.39
C ARG A 532 -6.81 -23.09 -6.23
N SER A 533 -6.91 -21.78 -6.36
CA SER A 533 -7.43 -20.88 -5.33
C SER A 533 -8.87 -21.23 -4.95
N TRP A 534 -9.18 -21.19 -3.65
CA TRP A 534 -10.57 -21.15 -3.19
C TRP A 534 -11.10 -19.73 -3.38
N ILE A 535 -12.16 -19.57 -4.18
CA ILE A 535 -12.68 -18.27 -4.58
C ILE A 535 -13.86 -17.88 -3.69
N HIS A 536 -13.73 -16.79 -2.92
CA HIS A 536 -14.87 -16.07 -2.37
C HIS A 536 -15.35 -15.04 -3.37
N SER A 537 -16.53 -15.27 -3.93
CA SER A 537 -17.22 -14.33 -4.80
C SER A 537 -18.63 -14.11 -4.29
N ARG A 538 -19.14 -12.90 -4.45
CA ARG A 538 -20.56 -12.61 -4.31
C ARG A 538 -21.24 -12.73 -5.67
N ILE A 539 -22.49 -13.14 -5.67
CA ILE A 539 -23.38 -12.93 -6.81
C ILE A 539 -23.99 -11.55 -6.59
N LEU A 540 -23.91 -10.68 -7.59
CA LEU A 540 -24.43 -9.31 -7.52
C LEU A 540 -25.83 -9.24 -8.16
N PRO A 541 -26.56 -8.13 -8.01
CA PRO A 541 -27.82 -7.92 -8.73
C PRO A 541 -27.70 -8.05 -10.25
N ASP A 542 -28.84 -8.21 -10.91
CA ASP A 542 -28.93 -8.25 -12.37
C ASP A 542 -28.52 -6.90 -12.97
N ALA A 543 -27.93 -6.89 -14.17
CA ALA A 543 -27.35 -5.69 -14.78
C ALA A 543 -28.27 -4.45 -14.88
N ASP A 544 -29.59 -4.67 -14.93
CA ASP A 544 -30.59 -3.60 -15.01
C ASP A 544 -31.07 -3.09 -13.62
N ASP A 545 -30.52 -3.60 -12.51
CA ASP A 545 -30.87 -3.15 -11.16
C ASP A 545 -30.58 -1.63 -10.96
N PRO A 546 -31.52 -0.87 -10.35
CA PRO A 546 -31.35 0.56 -10.12
C PRO A 546 -30.11 0.94 -9.30
N VAL A 547 -29.53 0.03 -8.50
CA VAL A 547 -28.31 0.27 -7.71
C VAL A 547 -27.13 0.69 -8.58
N TYR A 548 -27.01 0.16 -9.80
CA TYR A 548 -25.94 0.54 -10.72
C TYR A 548 -26.14 1.94 -11.30
N SER A 549 -27.39 2.28 -11.63
CA SER A 549 -27.75 3.65 -12.05
C SER A 549 -27.56 4.66 -10.90
N TYR A 550 -27.77 4.22 -9.65
CA TYR A 550 -27.50 5.01 -8.44
C TYR A 550 -26.00 5.23 -8.20
N PHE A 551 -25.17 4.19 -8.29
CA PHE A 551 -23.71 4.32 -8.15
C PHE A 551 -23.10 5.21 -9.25
N ILE A 552 -23.49 5.00 -10.52
CA ILE A 552 -23.09 5.88 -11.62
C ILE A 552 -23.55 7.33 -11.37
N GLY A 553 -24.78 7.52 -10.90
CA GLY A 553 -25.32 8.84 -10.56
C GLY A 553 -24.57 9.57 -9.44
N THR A 554 -24.20 8.87 -8.36
CA THR A 554 -23.42 9.48 -7.26
C THR A 554 -21.97 9.74 -7.67
N GLN A 555 -21.35 8.87 -8.47
CA GLN A 555 -20.03 9.10 -9.06
C GLN A 555 -20.01 10.35 -9.96
N LEU A 556 -21.01 10.51 -10.84
CA LEU A 556 -21.18 11.69 -11.69
C LEU A 556 -21.36 12.97 -10.86
N PHE A 557 -22.15 12.90 -9.77
CA PHE A 557 -22.33 14.03 -8.85
C PHE A 557 -21.01 14.40 -8.17
N ASN A 558 -20.24 13.41 -7.70
CA ASN A 558 -18.94 13.61 -7.06
C ASN A 558 -17.94 14.28 -8.01
N VAL A 559 -17.77 13.79 -9.25
CA VAL A 559 -16.88 14.47 -10.22
C VAL A 559 -17.40 15.84 -10.63
N GLY A 560 -18.71 16.09 -10.58
CA GLY A 560 -19.33 17.38 -10.82
C GLY A 560 -20.13 17.48 -12.13
N LYS A 561 -20.40 16.36 -12.80
CA LYS A 561 -21.25 16.25 -14.01
C LYS A 561 -22.73 16.21 -13.60
N ILE A 562 -23.25 17.30 -13.01
CA ILE A 562 -24.50 17.32 -12.23
C ILE A 562 -25.74 16.95 -13.08
N GLU A 563 -25.81 17.38 -14.34
CA GLU A 563 -26.92 17.10 -15.25
C GLU A 563 -27.00 15.61 -15.58
N ALA A 564 -25.86 14.98 -15.87
CA ALA A 564 -25.76 13.54 -16.08
C ALA A 564 -26.05 12.76 -14.79
N ALA A 565 -25.57 13.26 -13.64
CA ALA A 565 -25.86 12.70 -12.33
C ALA A 565 -27.36 12.68 -12.04
N ARG A 566 -28.08 13.81 -12.24
CA ARG A 566 -29.54 13.88 -12.11
C ARG A 566 -30.22 12.82 -12.97
N ASN A 567 -29.84 12.69 -14.24
CA ASN A 567 -30.46 11.74 -15.17
C ASN A 567 -30.28 10.27 -14.71
N ALA A 568 -29.09 9.90 -14.24
CA ALA A 568 -28.80 8.55 -13.74
C ALA A 568 -29.49 8.26 -12.39
N LEU A 569 -29.49 9.24 -11.47
CA LEU A 569 -30.21 9.17 -10.18
C LEU A 569 -31.72 9.09 -10.39
N GLU A 570 -32.28 9.78 -11.39
CA GLU A 570 -33.69 9.68 -11.73
C GLU A 570 -34.03 8.33 -12.38
N LYS A 571 -33.15 7.74 -13.20
CA LYS A 571 -33.31 6.35 -13.69
C LYS A 571 -33.39 5.36 -12.51
N ALA A 572 -32.54 5.52 -11.49
CA ALA A 572 -32.57 4.69 -10.28
C ALA A 572 -33.86 4.89 -9.46
N PHE A 573 -34.21 6.15 -9.16
CA PHE A 573 -35.39 6.49 -8.37
C PHE A 573 -36.71 6.08 -9.04
N ARG A 574 -36.84 6.22 -10.37
CA ARG A 574 -38.05 5.81 -11.12
C ARG A 574 -38.33 4.30 -11.02
N LYS A 575 -37.32 3.46 -10.87
CA LYS A 575 -37.50 2.01 -10.64
C LYS A 575 -37.77 1.64 -9.19
N LYS A 576 -37.26 2.43 -8.24
CA LYS A 576 -37.44 2.19 -6.80
C LYS A 576 -37.78 3.50 -6.05
N PRO A 577 -39.03 4.00 -6.20
CA PRO A 577 -39.44 5.31 -5.68
C PRO A 577 -39.64 5.34 -4.15
N ASP A 578 -39.61 4.19 -3.48
CA ASP A 578 -39.55 4.02 -2.03
C ASP A 578 -38.11 4.13 -1.47
N SER A 579 -37.09 4.17 -2.33
CA SER A 579 -35.69 4.27 -1.92
C SER A 579 -35.34 5.69 -1.43
N TYR A 580 -35.34 5.85 -0.11
CA TYR A 580 -34.88 7.06 0.58
C TYR A 580 -33.49 7.53 0.09
N GLU A 581 -32.56 6.59 -0.07
CA GLU A 581 -31.19 6.89 -0.50
C GLU A 581 -31.15 7.46 -1.92
N TYR A 582 -31.95 6.92 -2.84
CA TYR A 582 -32.02 7.42 -4.22
C TYR A 582 -32.74 8.77 -4.27
N ALA A 583 -33.81 8.93 -3.48
CA ALA A 583 -34.57 10.18 -3.36
C ALA A 583 -33.70 11.35 -2.85
N ILE A 584 -32.94 11.13 -1.78
CA ILE A 584 -32.03 12.14 -1.19
C ILE A 584 -30.92 12.53 -2.16
N ASN A 585 -30.30 11.58 -2.86
CA ASN A 585 -29.22 11.90 -3.80
C ASN A 585 -29.76 12.60 -5.06
N LEU A 586 -30.92 12.18 -5.59
CA LEU A 586 -31.60 12.89 -6.68
C LEU A 586 -31.94 14.32 -6.27
N ALA A 587 -32.48 14.54 -5.06
CA ALA A 587 -32.77 15.87 -4.54
C ALA A 587 -31.51 16.73 -4.37
N LYS A 588 -30.38 16.15 -3.93
CA LYS A 588 -29.08 16.84 -3.88
C LYS A 588 -28.58 17.26 -5.27
N ALA A 589 -28.81 16.45 -6.30
CA ALA A 589 -28.53 16.83 -7.70
C ALA A 589 -29.47 17.93 -8.19
N CYS A 590 -30.78 17.83 -7.94
CA CYS A 590 -31.77 18.86 -8.30
C CYS A 590 -31.46 20.22 -7.62
N LEU A 591 -31.05 20.22 -6.35
CA LEU A 591 -30.65 21.43 -5.62
C LEU A 591 -29.44 22.13 -6.26
N ARG A 592 -28.49 21.36 -6.80
CA ARG A 592 -27.33 21.89 -7.53
C ARG A 592 -27.69 22.45 -8.91
N LEU A 593 -28.86 22.13 -9.44
CA LEU A 593 -29.43 22.62 -10.70
C LEU A 593 -30.56 23.66 -10.49
N ALA A 594 -30.85 24.04 -9.25
CA ALA A 594 -31.98 24.89 -8.86
C ALA A 594 -33.38 24.36 -9.30
N ASP A 595 -33.53 23.04 -9.44
CA ASP A 595 -34.84 22.40 -9.66
C ASP A 595 -35.52 22.10 -8.31
N ASP A 596 -35.86 23.18 -7.60
CA ASP A 596 -36.49 23.11 -6.28
C ASP A 596 -37.90 22.48 -6.31
N ARG A 597 -38.55 22.46 -7.49
CA ARG A 597 -39.83 21.78 -7.70
C ARG A 597 -39.67 20.27 -7.65
N LYS A 598 -38.65 19.72 -8.32
CA LYS A 598 -38.36 18.28 -8.29
C LYS A 598 -37.94 17.80 -6.90
N ILE A 599 -37.32 18.66 -6.08
CA ILE A 599 -37.06 18.35 -4.66
C ILE A 599 -38.37 18.15 -3.88
N GLU A 600 -39.35 19.04 -4.05
CA GLU A 600 -40.67 18.85 -3.42
C GLU A 600 -41.42 17.61 -3.93
N GLU A 601 -41.35 17.32 -5.24
CA GLU A 601 -41.93 16.11 -5.83
C GLU A 601 -41.35 14.83 -5.22
N VAL A 602 -40.02 14.76 -5.14
CA VAL A 602 -39.28 13.55 -4.75
C VAL A 602 -39.26 13.33 -3.23
N LEU A 603 -39.18 14.39 -2.42
CA LEU A 603 -38.97 14.24 -0.97
C LEU A 603 -40.23 14.31 -0.10
N LYS A 604 -41.34 14.92 -0.57
CA LYS A 604 -42.58 14.97 0.23
C LYS A 604 -43.11 13.60 0.67
N PRO A 605 -43.07 12.53 -0.15
CA PRO A 605 -43.49 11.19 0.29
C PRO A 605 -42.72 10.66 1.50
N PHE A 606 -41.47 11.10 1.71
CA PHE A 606 -40.61 10.62 2.78
C PHE A 606 -40.86 11.29 4.14
N LEU A 607 -41.62 12.39 4.19
CA LEU A 607 -41.96 13.10 5.44
C LEU A 607 -42.72 12.23 6.45
N SER A 608 -43.49 11.26 5.99
CA SER A 608 -44.34 10.40 6.85
C SER A 608 -43.85 8.95 6.97
N LEU A 609 -42.69 8.60 6.38
CA LEU A 609 -42.14 7.23 6.44
C LEU A 609 -41.31 6.97 7.69
N ARG A 610 -40.91 8.03 8.41
CA ARG A 610 -40.22 7.96 9.72
C ARG A 610 -40.73 9.08 10.62
N THR A 611 -40.77 8.81 11.92
CA THR A 611 -41.18 9.76 12.95
C THR A 611 -40.10 9.80 14.04
N PRO A 612 -39.34 10.90 14.18
CA PRO A 612 -39.38 12.13 13.38
C PRO A 612 -38.96 11.93 11.90
N PRO A 613 -39.30 12.87 11.01
CA PRO A 613 -38.83 12.87 9.63
C PRO A 613 -37.33 13.13 9.57
N GLU A 614 -36.63 12.50 8.62
CA GLU A 614 -35.17 12.58 8.52
C GLU A 614 -34.62 13.99 8.29
N TYR A 615 -33.48 14.30 8.91
CA TYR A 615 -32.83 15.62 8.85
C TYR A 615 -32.63 16.12 7.41
N ASP A 616 -32.09 15.26 6.54
CA ASP A 616 -31.82 15.62 5.14
C ASP A 616 -33.12 15.92 4.36
N VAL A 617 -34.24 15.26 4.68
CA VAL A 617 -35.55 15.55 4.07
C VAL A 617 -36.04 16.93 4.47
N LEU A 618 -36.05 17.22 5.77
CA LEU A 618 -36.46 18.52 6.32
C LEU A 618 -35.57 19.65 5.80
N PHE A 619 -34.25 19.44 5.78
CA PHE A 619 -33.29 20.45 5.34
C PHE A 619 -33.36 20.74 3.84
N LEU A 620 -33.51 19.71 3.00
CA LEU A 620 -33.62 19.87 1.54
C LEU A 620 -34.98 20.46 1.15
N LEU A 621 -36.09 20.02 1.75
CA LEU A 621 -37.42 20.61 1.52
C LEU A 621 -37.50 22.06 2.00
N GLY A 622 -36.97 22.36 3.19
CA GLY A 622 -36.88 23.73 3.70
C GLY A 622 -36.03 24.63 2.79
N THR A 623 -34.92 24.11 2.26
CA THR A 623 -34.06 24.83 1.31
C THR A 623 -34.77 25.09 -0.02
N ALA A 624 -35.50 24.09 -0.55
CA ALA A 624 -36.30 24.22 -1.77
C ALA A 624 -37.44 25.24 -1.61
N CYS A 625 -38.17 25.17 -0.48
CA CYS A 625 -39.21 26.15 -0.14
C CYS A 625 -38.62 27.58 -0.08
N LYS A 626 -37.49 27.75 0.60
CA LYS A 626 -36.76 29.03 0.71
C LYS A 626 -36.31 29.54 -0.67
N ASN A 627 -35.75 28.70 -1.53
CA ASN A 627 -35.35 29.08 -2.90
C ASN A 627 -36.56 29.51 -3.74
N MET A 628 -37.72 28.84 -3.57
CA MET A 628 -38.99 29.20 -4.20
C MET A 628 -39.74 30.38 -3.54
N GLY A 629 -39.16 31.04 -2.53
CA GLY A 629 -39.79 32.16 -1.82
C GLY A 629 -40.97 31.76 -0.90
N LYS A 630 -41.15 30.48 -0.59
CA LYS A 630 -42.15 29.95 0.34
C LYS A 630 -41.63 30.02 1.78
N TRP A 631 -41.36 31.22 2.27
CA TRP A 631 -40.60 31.44 3.51
C TRP A 631 -41.22 30.77 4.74
N ASP A 632 -42.55 30.80 4.91
CA ASP A 632 -43.25 30.15 6.03
C ASP A 632 -43.04 28.63 6.06
N GLN A 633 -43.13 27.98 4.89
CA GLN A 633 -42.91 26.52 4.76
C GLN A 633 -41.44 26.15 4.98
N ALA A 634 -40.51 27.02 4.57
CA ALA A 634 -39.10 26.86 4.89
C ALA A 634 -38.85 26.95 6.40
N VAL A 635 -39.44 27.95 7.08
CA VAL A 635 -39.34 28.13 8.53
C VAL A 635 -39.93 26.93 9.28
N ASP A 636 -41.07 26.39 8.85
CA ASP A 636 -41.65 25.18 9.44
C ASP A 636 -40.70 23.97 9.35
N TYR A 637 -40.23 23.60 8.15
CA TYR A 637 -39.30 22.48 7.96
C TYR A 637 -37.97 22.68 8.73
N PHE A 638 -37.41 23.89 8.74
CA PHE A 638 -36.18 24.17 9.50
C PHE A 638 -36.41 24.18 11.03
N ASN A 639 -37.58 24.63 11.51
CA ASN A 639 -37.93 24.53 12.93
C ASN A 639 -38.13 23.07 13.36
N GLN A 640 -38.79 22.23 12.56
CA GLN A 640 -38.89 20.78 12.80
C GLN A 640 -37.48 20.14 12.87
N ALA A 641 -36.57 20.52 11.96
CA ALA A 641 -35.19 20.06 12.02
C ALA A 641 -34.47 20.49 13.31
N VAL A 642 -34.66 21.74 13.76
CA VAL A 642 -34.14 22.23 15.06
C VAL A 642 -34.75 21.47 16.24
N THR A 643 -36.05 21.17 16.22
CA THR A 643 -36.76 20.47 17.30
C THR A 643 -36.29 19.02 17.45
N HIS A 644 -35.98 18.33 16.36
CA HIS A 644 -35.61 16.91 16.39
C HIS A 644 -34.10 16.64 16.41
N TYR A 645 -33.29 17.51 15.79
CA TYR A 645 -31.84 17.31 15.62
C TYR A 645 -30.99 18.41 16.29
N GLY A 646 -31.62 19.39 16.95
CA GLY A 646 -30.96 20.47 17.68
C GLY A 646 -30.56 21.66 16.81
N VAL A 647 -30.18 22.76 17.48
CA VAL A 647 -29.67 23.96 16.80
C VAL A 647 -28.25 23.75 16.28
N ASN A 648 -27.99 24.14 15.04
CA ASN A 648 -26.66 24.25 14.46
C ASN A 648 -26.54 25.56 13.64
N PRO A 649 -25.31 26.06 13.37
CA PRO A 649 -25.13 27.33 12.65
C PRO A 649 -25.80 27.37 11.27
N ASN A 650 -25.84 26.26 10.54
CA ASN A 650 -26.43 26.20 9.21
C ASN A 650 -27.95 26.40 9.27
N LEU A 651 -28.64 25.69 10.17
CA LEU A 651 -30.08 25.87 10.43
C LEU A 651 -30.40 27.31 10.87
N LEU A 652 -29.63 27.85 11.82
CA LEU A 652 -29.82 29.20 12.33
C LEU A 652 -29.58 30.27 11.24
N ASN A 653 -28.63 30.05 10.33
CA ASN A 653 -28.38 30.94 9.21
C ASN A 653 -29.53 30.96 8.19
N VAL A 654 -30.08 29.79 7.83
CA VAL A 654 -31.20 29.72 6.89
C VAL A 654 -32.52 30.19 7.53
N LEU A 655 -32.78 29.88 8.79
CA LEU A 655 -33.91 30.44 9.56
C LEU A 655 -33.82 31.96 9.62
N GLY A 656 -32.67 32.51 10.04
CA GLY A 656 -32.47 33.96 10.09
C GLY A 656 -32.63 34.64 8.73
N THR A 657 -32.25 33.95 7.65
CA THR A 657 -32.49 34.41 6.27
C THR A 657 -33.97 34.42 5.92
N CYS A 658 -34.74 33.39 6.29
CA CYS A 658 -36.18 33.34 6.04
C CYS A 658 -36.91 34.42 6.84
N TYR A 659 -36.68 34.53 8.16
CA TYR A 659 -37.26 35.58 9.00
C TYR A 659 -36.92 36.99 8.48
N PHE A 660 -35.70 37.22 7.98
CA PHE A 660 -35.33 38.50 7.38
C PHE A 660 -36.14 38.84 6.12
N GLN A 661 -36.37 37.86 5.23
CA GLN A 661 -37.18 38.04 4.02
C GLN A 661 -38.67 38.18 4.33
N MET A 662 -39.15 37.56 5.42
CA MET A 662 -40.51 37.76 5.96
C MET A 662 -40.70 39.10 6.69
N GLY A 663 -39.62 39.87 6.90
CA GLY A 663 -39.65 41.15 7.62
C GLY A 663 -39.53 41.04 9.15
N ASP A 664 -39.47 39.83 9.73
CA ASP A 664 -39.16 39.66 11.15
C ASP A 664 -37.66 39.83 11.40
N HIS A 665 -37.25 41.10 11.43
CA HIS A 665 -35.89 41.52 11.74
C HIS A 665 -35.47 41.19 13.18
N ARG A 666 -36.40 40.84 14.09
CA ARG A 666 -36.09 40.52 15.49
C ARG A 666 -35.63 39.09 15.61
N GLU A 667 -36.42 38.13 15.14
CA GLU A 667 -36.04 36.72 15.23
C GLU A 667 -34.99 36.36 14.16
N ALA A 668 -34.89 37.10 13.06
CA ALA A 668 -33.74 37.07 12.16
C ALA A 668 -32.42 37.43 12.86
N LEU A 669 -32.40 38.56 13.58
CA LEU A 669 -31.25 39.00 14.36
C LEU A 669 -30.88 37.95 15.41
N ARG A 670 -31.87 37.46 16.17
CA ARG A 670 -31.69 36.46 17.23
C ARG A 670 -31.11 35.15 16.71
N ALA A 671 -31.58 34.65 15.57
CA ALA A 671 -31.06 33.43 14.95
C ALA A 671 -29.60 33.59 14.50
N TRP A 672 -29.26 34.72 13.86
CA TRP A 672 -27.90 35.00 13.43
C TRP A 672 -26.93 35.30 14.59
N GLU A 673 -27.38 35.97 15.65
CA GLU A 673 -26.59 36.11 16.88
C GLU A 673 -26.31 34.75 17.52
N LYS A 674 -27.32 33.88 17.62
CA LYS A 674 -27.13 32.51 18.15
C LYS A 674 -26.22 31.66 17.27
N SER A 675 -26.21 31.88 15.95
CA SER A 675 -25.25 31.25 15.02
C SER A 675 -23.82 31.71 15.29
N LEU A 676 -23.61 33.02 15.52
CA LEU A 676 -22.31 33.60 15.84
C LEU A 676 -21.78 33.21 17.22
N GLU A 677 -22.66 32.97 18.21
CA GLU A 677 -22.27 32.39 19.51
C GLU A 677 -21.70 30.97 19.37
N ILE A 678 -22.20 30.17 18.43
CA ILE A 678 -21.73 28.80 18.19
C ILE A 678 -20.50 28.77 17.27
N ASN A 679 -20.46 29.65 16.26
CA ASN A 679 -19.31 29.83 15.38
C ASN A 679 -19.14 31.31 15.02
N ALA A 680 -18.17 31.98 15.63
CA ALA A 680 -17.89 33.40 15.37
C ALA A 680 -17.29 33.69 13.98
N ASN A 681 -16.69 32.69 13.31
CA ASN A 681 -16.03 32.88 12.02
C ASN A 681 -17.01 32.81 10.83
N GLN A 682 -17.96 33.75 10.80
CA GLN A 682 -19.00 33.82 9.77
C GLN A 682 -19.16 35.26 9.23
N PRO A 683 -18.24 35.76 8.38
CA PRO A 683 -18.17 37.18 8.00
C PRO A 683 -19.46 37.74 7.38
N GLN A 684 -20.17 36.96 6.56
CA GLN A 684 -21.43 37.38 5.95
C GLN A 684 -22.57 37.49 6.99
N ILE A 685 -22.60 36.61 7.98
CA ILE A 685 -23.59 36.64 9.07
C ILE A 685 -23.32 37.84 9.99
N GLN A 686 -22.05 38.10 10.32
CA GLN A 686 -21.64 39.31 11.05
C GLN A 686 -22.03 40.59 10.30
N LYS A 687 -21.86 40.63 8.97
CA LYS A 687 -22.30 41.75 8.13
C LYS A 687 -23.82 41.94 8.19
N ASN A 688 -24.61 40.87 8.08
CA ASN A 688 -26.08 40.93 8.18
C ASN A 688 -26.54 41.45 9.55
N VAL A 689 -25.95 40.93 10.64
CA VAL A 689 -26.20 41.35 12.03
C VAL A 689 -25.86 42.83 12.24
N ASN A 690 -24.72 43.30 11.72
CA ASN A 690 -24.33 44.71 11.81
C ASN A 690 -25.29 45.62 11.05
N VAL A 691 -25.77 45.22 9.87
CA VAL A 691 -26.78 45.97 9.09
C VAL A 691 -28.12 46.06 9.81
N LEU A 692 -28.56 45.00 10.49
CA LEU A 692 -29.78 45.06 11.32
C LEU A 692 -29.60 45.94 12.57
N LYS A 693 -28.46 45.83 13.26
CA LYS A 693 -28.16 46.67 14.44
C LYS A 693 -28.00 48.15 14.12
N GLY A 694 -27.47 48.48 12.93
CA GLY A 694 -27.28 49.85 12.45
C GLY A 694 -28.52 50.54 11.87
N LYS A 695 -29.70 49.91 11.92
CA LYS A 695 -31.00 50.48 11.51
C LYS A 695 -31.91 50.84 12.70
N LYS A 696 -31.31 51.15 13.85
CA LYS A 696 -32.01 51.64 15.06
C LYS A 696 -31.97 53.16 15.16
#